data_AF-A0A1X7KVY3-F1
#
_entry.id   AF-A0A1X7KVY3-F1
#
_cell.length_a   1.000
_cell.length_b   1.000
_cell.length_c   1.000
_cell.angle_alpha   90.00
_cell.angle_beta   90.00
_cell.angle_gamma   90.00
#
_symmetry.space_group_name_H-M   'P 1'
#
loop_
_entity.id
_entity.type
_entity.pdbx_description
1 polymer ?
#
loop_
_entity_poly.entity_id
_entity_poly.type
_entity_poly.pdbx_seq_one_letter_code
_entity_poly.pdbx_strand_id
1 'polypeptide(L)'
;MDTVFQQFKRCAIKINTEISGVPKSSSGFLIKTTALNRYDYIFTAKHSFYEDDEDTEVFIEDISFIEILAHKDKQLNRCFYISNKEISKRFIEFEVDLVIILIDKIEDPSIPNIQVSDNISDKCMSWSITSVMPDKLQNLDLTKSDPEDKRYTISKFTQPGSLKGCSGSGILSTDRPVLHGFIMRHPTEELEGQYIDAVDISFSDINSILVKRGLEPINIENESKVVRVVNDSLVVNLEEVIINEVRLNLINATTKVEADCVDDWFHDPLSYVDLRGSDFLFKYFHDNFLGKRYQVTKAETFFLPKSSFTLRKALVMHYPDRLYYTELVDVLGNSIDSCLIPEVYSSRYSYSGKGALIISGVEQWKKIKYQIKKYSHQHNYIIEIDILNFYDNINTDILCDKLLAVCCSPNERIATEELRGVLNVFSSKTKSGIPQNNDASSLLGTFYLNEVDTYMTHLVPKYLRFMDDIKIFCDNEFQARRFLRLIEMKLRELKLSLNSQKTRIINLKPLEKVQKEEIQNEYRNFFNLKRSKLSALSLSDSIIYRNEAFHLAINLVIEYLEEDSIGEGNNERTLLQALTILKKGKVRGISIENYKGKISKILELLPKLLKERPWLTTQIVYLIAIIDNKYVPSNIWNEITEIVTEKMYNTYPWQCYHLWLLLAKHKISNTVLSNYVSNVLDSNDVISRPVVAAMMIYMGSIDENYKRIVLNKYKDDYISGSFQERAALITLRSFTTEDVCNKKDNTAIHESLHKHKDKELIYINGECDEDYSEIIQMYSL
;
A
#
# COMPACT_ATOMS: atom_id res chain seq x y z
N MET A 1 -9.80 28.65 14.09
CA MET A 1 -9.40 27.28 14.49
C MET A 1 -9.27 27.27 15.98
N ASP A 2 -9.72 26.19 16.62
CA ASP A 2 -9.46 25.95 18.03
C ASP A 2 -7.94 25.87 18.26
N THR A 3 -7.44 26.51 19.30
CA THR A 3 -6.03 26.35 19.73
C THR A 3 -5.75 24.88 20.05
N VAL A 4 -4.49 24.45 19.97
CA VAL A 4 -4.03 23.09 20.33
C VAL A 4 -4.73 22.57 21.59
N PHE A 5 -4.66 23.35 22.66
CA PHE A 5 -5.28 23.04 23.94
C PHE A 5 -6.81 22.85 23.89
N GLN A 6 -7.53 23.61 23.06
CA GLN A 6 -9.00 23.50 22.93
C GLN A 6 -9.40 22.20 22.21
N GLN A 7 -8.56 21.69 21.31
CA GLN A 7 -8.79 20.40 20.65
C GLN A 7 -8.72 19.24 21.67
N PHE A 8 -7.74 19.28 22.57
CA PHE A 8 -7.55 18.27 23.63
C PHE A 8 -8.61 18.29 24.73
N LYS A 9 -9.49 19.28 24.74
CA LYS A 9 -10.70 19.24 25.58
C LYS A 9 -11.53 17.97 25.33
N ARG A 10 -11.50 17.43 24.12
CA ARG A 10 -12.20 16.19 23.74
C ARG A 10 -11.57 14.93 24.36
N CYS A 11 -10.30 15.00 24.78
CA CYS A 11 -9.61 13.92 25.48
C CYS A 11 -9.84 13.97 26.99
N ALA A 12 -10.36 15.07 27.53
CA ALA A 12 -10.67 15.18 28.95
C ALA A 12 -11.95 14.42 29.30
N ILE A 13 -11.86 13.61 30.35
CA ILE A 13 -12.92 12.71 30.80
C ILE A 13 -13.31 13.05 32.24
N LYS A 14 -14.60 12.94 32.54
CA LYS A 14 -15.14 12.84 33.90
C LYS A 14 -15.38 11.37 34.22
N ILE A 15 -14.88 10.92 35.35
CA ILE A 15 -15.12 9.58 35.87
C ILE A 15 -16.06 9.72 37.06
N ASN A 16 -17.15 8.97 37.04
CA ASN A 16 -18.05 8.77 38.17
C ASN A 16 -17.92 7.33 38.63
N THR A 17 -17.76 7.12 39.93
CA THR A 17 -17.67 5.79 40.50
C THR A 17 -18.39 5.77 41.84
N GLU A 18 -18.76 4.58 42.30
CA GLU A 18 -19.33 4.35 43.62
C GLU A 18 -18.49 3.29 44.31
N ILE A 19 -17.99 3.62 45.49
CA ILE A 19 -17.07 2.80 46.28
C ILE A 19 -17.69 2.61 47.66
N SER A 20 -17.97 1.38 48.05
CA SER A 20 -18.69 1.06 49.30
C SER A 20 -20.01 1.85 49.47
N GLY A 21 -20.68 2.16 48.35
CA GLY A 21 -21.92 2.96 48.34
C GLY A 21 -21.73 4.48 48.38
N VAL A 22 -20.48 4.98 48.37
CA VAL A 22 -20.16 6.42 48.34
C VAL A 22 -19.86 6.87 46.91
N PRO A 23 -20.61 7.83 46.34
CA PRO A 23 -20.32 8.34 45.01
C PRO A 23 -19.08 9.25 45.03
N LYS A 24 -18.12 8.96 44.14
CA LYS A 24 -16.92 9.77 43.90
C LYS A 24 -16.86 10.22 42.45
N SER A 25 -16.25 11.39 42.22
CA SER A 25 -16.02 11.93 40.87
C SER A 25 -14.60 12.47 40.74
N SER A 26 -13.94 12.10 39.65
CA SER A 26 -12.57 12.51 39.33
C SER A 26 -12.42 12.82 37.85
N SER A 27 -11.24 13.32 37.49
CA SER A 27 -10.87 13.59 36.11
C SER A 27 -10.05 12.44 35.53
N GLY A 28 -10.04 12.35 34.21
CA GLY A 28 -9.20 11.42 33.48
C GLY A 28 -8.82 11.99 32.13
N PHE A 29 -7.90 11.30 31.46
CA PHE A 29 -7.43 11.68 30.14
C PHE A 29 -7.42 10.49 29.19
N LEU A 30 -8.06 10.66 28.04
CA LEU A 30 -8.18 9.68 26.98
C LEU A 30 -6.97 9.72 26.05
N ILE A 31 -6.35 8.57 25.83
CA ILE A 31 -5.35 8.36 24.78
C ILE A 31 -5.90 7.30 23.81
N LYS A 32 -6.02 7.70 22.54
CA LYS A 32 -6.38 6.79 21.46
C LYS A 32 -5.18 5.94 21.06
N THR A 33 -5.43 4.66 20.88
CA THR A 33 -4.46 3.70 20.33
C THR A 33 -4.64 3.59 18.81
N THR A 34 -3.90 2.72 18.12
CA THR A 34 -4.13 2.45 16.69
C THR A 34 -5.45 1.72 16.45
N ALA A 35 -5.97 1.80 15.21
CA ALA A 35 -7.20 1.11 14.80
C ALA A 35 -7.14 -0.43 14.91
N LEU A 36 -5.94 -1.02 14.94
CA LEU A 36 -5.76 -2.47 15.07
C LEU A 36 -5.93 -2.97 16.51
N ASN A 37 -5.82 -2.07 17.48
CA ASN A 37 -5.96 -2.42 18.88
C ASN A 37 -7.43 -2.39 19.32
N ARG A 38 -7.77 -3.29 20.24
CA ARG A 38 -9.13 -3.45 20.74
C ARG A 38 -9.57 -2.33 21.67
N TYR A 39 -8.62 -1.73 22.40
CA TYR A 39 -8.90 -0.82 23.50
C TYR A 39 -8.23 0.54 23.31
N ASP A 40 -8.94 1.60 23.70
CA ASP A 40 -8.34 2.90 24.02
C ASP A 40 -8.08 3.00 25.52
N TYR A 41 -7.22 3.94 25.94
CA TYR A 41 -6.72 4.02 27.31
C TYR A 41 -7.20 5.29 28.00
N ILE A 42 -7.74 5.15 29.21
CA ILE A 42 -8.03 6.28 30.10
C ILE A 42 -7.03 6.26 31.23
N PHE A 43 -6.27 7.33 31.36
CA PHE A 43 -5.37 7.57 32.46
C PHE A 43 -6.07 8.39 33.54
N THR A 44 -5.90 8.00 34.80
CA THR A 44 -6.45 8.74 35.95
C THR A 44 -5.64 8.41 37.21
N ALA A 45 -5.89 9.16 38.29
CA ALA A 45 -5.20 8.97 39.55
C ALA A 45 -5.78 7.78 40.34
N LYS A 46 -4.91 6.97 40.94
CA LYS A 46 -5.27 5.73 41.66
C LYS A 46 -6.08 6.04 42.92
N HIS A 47 -5.74 7.07 43.68
CA HIS A 47 -6.46 7.45 44.90
C HIS A 47 -7.91 7.89 44.66
N SER A 48 -8.30 8.16 43.41
CA SER A 48 -9.71 8.40 43.07
C SER A 48 -10.59 7.17 43.33
N PHE A 49 -9.97 6.00 43.52
CA PHE A 49 -10.61 4.71 43.77
C PHE A 49 -10.39 4.15 45.19
N TYR A 50 -9.85 4.95 46.11
CA TYR A 50 -9.74 4.57 47.53
C TYR A 50 -11.09 4.64 48.23
N GLU A 51 -11.26 3.90 49.32
CA GLU A 51 -12.45 4.01 50.17
C GLU A 51 -12.31 5.27 51.03
N ASP A 52 -11.20 5.39 51.74
CA ASP A 52 -10.81 6.51 52.60
C ASP A 52 -9.55 7.24 52.08
N ASP A 53 -9.40 8.52 52.44
CA ASP A 53 -8.27 9.36 51.99
C ASP A 53 -6.90 8.91 52.59
N GLU A 54 -6.93 7.98 53.56
CA GLU A 54 -5.75 7.37 54.20
C GLU A 54 -5.33 6.03 53.56
N ASP A 55 -6.12 5.48 52.63
CA ASP A 55 -5.81 4.21 51.98
C ASP A 55 -4.60 4.34 51.04
N THR A 56 -3.93 3.22 50.80
CA THR A 56 -2.79 3.12 49.86
C THR A 56 -3.06 2.17 48.69
N GLU A 57 -4.12 1.38 48.75
CA GLU A 57 -4.45 0.34 47.76
C GLU A 57 -5.91 0.45 47.29
N VAL A 58 -6.20 -0.04 46.08
CA VAL A 58 -7.55 -0.03 45.51
C VAL A 58 -8.21 -1.39 45.70
N PHE A 59 -9.29 -1.44 46.46
CA PHE A 59 -10.10 -2.64 46.61
C PHE A 59 -11.14 -2.74 45.48
N ILE A 60 -10.80 -3.46 44.41
CA ILE A 60 -11.67 -3.59 43.22
C ILE A 60 -13.07 -4.15 43.58
N GLU A 61 -13.16 -4.98 44.62
CA GLU A 61 -14.41 -5.60 45.09
C GLU A 61 -15.43 -4.56 45.57
N ASP A 62 -14.95 -3.44 46.11
CA ASP A 62 -15.78 -2.37 46.70
C ASP A 62 -16.26 -1.36 45.65
N ILE A 63 -15.75 -1.44 44.42
CA ILE A 63 -16.16 -0.56 43.31
C ILE A 63 -17.42 -1.11 42.64
N SER A 64 -18.58 -0.50 42.89
CA SER A 64 -19.85 -0.90 42.29
C SER A 64 -19.86 -0.76 40.76
N PHE A 65 -19.36 0.37 40.26
CA PHE A 65 -19.27 0.68 38.83
C PHE A 65 -18.27 1.81 38.52
N ILE A 66 -17.89 1.90 37.25
CA ILE A 66 -17.16 3.06 36.70
C ILE A 66 -17.94 3.59 35.50
N GLU A 67 -18.40 4.82 35.59
CA GLU A 67 -19.08 5.55 34.51
C GLU A 67 -18.15 6.64 33.96
N ILE A 68 -18.02 6.68 32.64
CA ILE A 68 -17.10 7.57 31.94
C ILE A 68 -17.93 8.53 31.08
N LEU A 69 -17.73 9.83 31.29
CA LEU A 69 -18.35 10.90 30.52
C LEU A 69 -17.28 11.69 29.78
N ALA A 70 -17.45 11.87 28.46
CA ALA A 70 -16.56 12.66 27.63
C ALA A 70 -17.25 13.93 27.12
N HIS A 71 -16.46 14.93 26.76
CA HIS A 71 -16.98 16.19 26.24
C HIS A 71 -17.46 16.07 24.79
N LYS A 72 -18.75 16.25 24.56
CA LYS A 72 -19.36 16.27 23.22
C LYS A 72 -20.49 17.30 23.15
N ASP A 73 -20.57 18.05 22.05
CA ASP A 73 -21.63 19.04 21.81
C ASP A 73 -21.84 20.06 22.95
N LYS A 74 -20.74 20.55 23.53
CA LYS A 74 -20.71 21.49 24.66
C LYS A 74 -21.23 20.94 26.00
N GLN A 75 -21.49 19.64 26.12
CA GLN A 75 -21.91 18.96 27.35
C GLN A 75 -21.03 17.73 27.65
N LEU A 76 -21.16 17.17 28.85
CA LEU A 76 -20.55 15.89 29.21
C LEU A 76 -21.58 14.80 28.98
N ASN A 77 -21.28 13.89 28.06
CA ASN A 77 -22.16 12.79 27.71
C ASN A 77 -21.54 11.48 28.18
N ARG A 78 -22.35 10.57 28.71
CA ARG A 78 -21.92 9.21 29.06
C ARG A 78 -21.45 8.48 27.80
N CYS A 79 -20.21 8.00 27.83
CA CYS A 79 -19.60 7.26 26.73
C CYS A 79 -19.40 5.78 27.07
N PHE A 80 -19.03 5.45 28.31
CA PHE A 80 -18.81 4.07 28.75
C PHE A 80 -19.33 3.82 30.15
N TYR A 81 -19.64 2.56 30.43
CA TYR A 81 -20.00 2.08 31.75
C TYR A 81 -19.41 0.68 31.96
N ILE A 82 -18.66 0.54 33.03
CA ILE A 82 -17.99 -0.71 33.42
C ILE A 82 -18.66 -1.18 34.70
N SER A 83 -19.26 -2.36 34.65
CA SER A 83 -19.82 -3.01 35.85
C SER A 83 -18.70 -3.64 36.69
N ASN A 84 -18.90 -3.78 38.00
CA ASN A 84 -17.99 -4.44 38.94
C ASN A 84 -17.30 -5.72 38.37
N LYS A 85 -18.07 -6.59 37.69
CA LYS A 85 -17.59 -7.86 37.11
C LYS A 85 -16.51 -7.70 36.02
N GLU A 86 -16.45 -6.54 35.37
CA GLU A 86 -15.51 -6.27 34.28
C GLU A 86 -14.28 -5.45 34.71
N ILE A 87 -14.34 -4.81 35.89
CA ILE A 87 -13.28 -3.90 36.36
C ILE A 87 -11.94 -4.61 36.40
N SER A 88 -11.86 -5.79 37.02
CA SER A 88 -10.61 -6.56 37.14
C SER A 88 -9.94 -6.90 35.80
N LYS A 89 -10.68 -6.93 34.68
CA LYS A 89 -10.14 -7.21 33.34
C LYS A 89 -9.71 -5.95 32.59
N ARG A 90 -10.27 -4.79 32.97
CA ARG A 90 -10.08 -3.50 32.29
C ARG A 90 -9.22 -2.53 33.09
N PHE A 91 -8.84 -2.87 34.32
CA PHE A 91 -8.12 -2.00 35.24
C PHE A 91 -6.64 -2.41 35.33
N ILE A 92 -5.74 -1.47 35.08
CA ILE A 92 -4.29 -1.67 35.18
C ILE A 92 -3.76 -0.71 36.23
N GLU A 93 -3.34 -1.27 37.35
CA GLU A 93 -2.77 -0.53 38.48
C GLU A 93 -1.24 -0.44 38.35
N PHE A 94 -0.70 0.70 38.77
CA PHE A 94 0.73 0.97 38.86
C PHE A 94 1.16 1.13 40.33
N GLU A 95 2.46 1.01 40.60
CA GLU A 95 3.02 1.24 41.94
C GLU A 95 2.87 2.71 42.37
N VAL A 96 2.96 3.63 41.41
CA VAL A 96 2.68 5.06 41.58
C VAL A 96 1.18 5.33 41.55
N ASP A 97 0.76 6.57 41.87
CA ASP A 97 -0.65 6.99 41.92
C ASP A 97 -1.27 7.16 40.50
N LEU A 98 -1.26 6.07 39.73
CA LEU A 98 -1.76 6.00 38.36
C LEU A 98 -2.54 4.71 38.13
N VAL A 99 -3.63 4.84 37.38
CA VAL A 99 -4.40 3.72 36.85
C VAL A 99 -4.66 3.96 35.36
N ILE A 100 -4.60 2.88 34.57
CA ILE A 100 -5.13 2.83 33.21
C ILE A 100 -6.41 2.00 33.18
N ILE A 101 -7.47 2.59 32.64
CA ILE A 101 -8.74 1.90 32.37
C ILE A 101 -8.85 1.63 30.87
N LEU A 102 -9.03 0.36 30.51
CA LEU A 102 -9.21 -0.13 29.14
C LEU A 102 -10.67 0.01 28.71
N ILE A 103 -10.94 0.91 27.76
CA ILE A 103 -12.26 1.07 27.16
C ILE A 103 -12.28 0.48 25.76
N ASP A 104 -13.44 0.03 25.31
CA ASP A 104 -13.58 -0.38 23.91
C ASP A 104 -13.36 0.81 22.98
N LYS A 105 -12.86 0.52 21.79
CA LYS A 105 -12.43 1.54 20.81
C LYS A 105 -13.48 2.62 20.56
N ILE A 106 -13.07 3.89 20.60
CA ILE A 106 -13.92 5.02 20.25
C ILE A 106 -13.76 5.36 18.76
N GLU A 107 -14.86 5.24 18.01
CA GLU A 107 -14.88 5.56 16.57
C GLU A 107 -15.04 7.06 16.24
N ASP A 108 -14.99 7.94 17.24
CA ASP A 108 -15.12 9.39 17.05
C ASP A 108 -13.84 10.00 16.41
N PRO A 109 -13.90 10.53 15.18
CA PRO A 109 -12.74 11.13 14.51
C PRO A 109 -12.39 12.51 15.06
N SER A 110 -13.26 13.12 15.87
CA SER A 110 -13.02 14.46 16.42
C SER A 110 -12.02 14.45 17.58
N ILE A 111 -11.77 13.29 18.19
CA ILE A 111 -10.83 13.11 19.29
C ILE A 111 -9.40 13.11 18.71
N PRO A 112 -8.54 14.09 19.08
CA PRO A 112 -7.21 14.22 18.52
C PRO A 112 -6.26 13.13 19.02
N ASN A 113 -5.30 12.76 18.18
CA ASN A 113 -4.13 12.01 18.63
C ASN A 113 -3.20 12.92 19.45
N ILE A 114 -2.44 12.32 20.36
CA ILE A 114 -1.49 13.03 21.22
C ILE A 114 -0.19 12.26 21.32
N GLN A 115 0.94 12.96 21.47
CA GLN A 115 2.21 12.35 21.86
C GLN A 115 2.47 12.54 23.34
N VAL A 116 3.24 11.64 23.93
CA VAL A 116 3.65 11.75 25.34
C VAL A 116 5.14 12.05 25.43
N SER A 117 5.56 12.81 26.45
CA SER A 117 6.96 13.18 26.62
C SER A 117 7.29 13.32 28.10
N ASP A 118 8.36 12.66 28.54
CA ASP A 118 8.87 12.82 29.91
C ASP A 118 9.56 14.19 30.11
N ASN A 119 9.86 14.92 29.03
CA ASN A 119 10.46 16.25 29.10
C ASN A 119 9.41 17.32 29.42
N ILE A 120 9.47 17.91 30.60
CA ILE A 120 8.47 18.87 31.10
C ILE A 120 8.58 20.24 30.42
N SER A 121 7.47 20.72 29.84
CA SER A 121 7.32 22.09 29.31
C SER A 121 7.14 23.16 30.41
N ASP A 122 7.60 24.39 30.15
CA ASP A 122 7.55 25.50 31.11
C ASP A 122 6.13 26.05 31.33
N LYS A 123 5.29 26.01 30.30
CA LYS A 123 3.89 26.47 30.34
C LYS A 123 2.96 25.36 29.88
N CYS A 124 2.19 24.84 30.83
CA CYS A 124 1.25 23.77 30.63
C CYS A 124 -0.19 24.23 30.92
N MET A 125 -1.16 23.50 30.40
CA MET A 125 -2.57 23.69 30.74
C MET A 125 -3.24 22.33 30.96
N SER A 126 -4.35 22.33 31.67
CA SER A 126 -5.13 21.13 31.93
C SER A 126 -6.62 21.37 31.86
N TRP A 127 -7.37 20.40 31.32
CA TRP A 127 -8.82 20.37 31.38
C TRP A 127 -9.25 19.45 32.52
N SER A 128 -9.95 20.01 33.50
CA SER A 128 -10.29 19.32 34.75
C SER A 128 -11.75 19.47 35.12
N ILE A 129 -12.28 18.45 35.79
CA ILE A 129 -13.51 18.55 36.56
C ILE A 129 -13.14 19.04 37.95
N THR A 130 -13.94 19.97 38.46
CA THR A 130 -13.74 20.52 39.81
C THR A 130 -15.05 20.53 40.57
N SER A 131 -15.00 20.53 41.90
CA SER A 131 -16.17 20.63 42.78
C SER A 131 -16.99 21.90 42.52
N VAL A 132 -16.38 22.97 42.00
CA VAL A 132 -17.05 24.22 41.63
C VAL A 132 -17.93 24.06 40.39
N MET A 133 -17.50 23.23 39.43
CA MET A 133 -18.25 22.95 38.21
C MET A 133 -18.21 21.45 37.90
N PRO A 134 -18.96 20.62 38.64
CA PRO A 134 -18.90 19.17 38.47
C PRO A 134 -19.35 18.71 37.08
N ASP A 135 -20.16 19.51 36.39
CA ASP A 135 -20.73 19.14 35.08
C ASP A 135 -20.10 19.89 33.89
N LYS A 136 -19.00 20.62 34.12
CA LYS A 136 -18.27 21.34 33.06
C LYS A 136 -16.76 21.28 33.27
N LEU A 137 -16.03 21.04 32.18
CA LEU A 137 -14.56 21.12 32.18
C LEU A 137 -14.09 22.56 32.40
N GLN A 138 -13.23 22.75 33.39
CA GLN A 138 -12.50 23.98 33.68
C GLN A 138 -11.06 23.88 33.18
N ASN A 139 -10.50 25.02 32.79
CA ASN A 139 -9.11 25.13 32.40
C ASN A 139 -8.25 25.53 33.62
N LEU A 140 -7.17 24.80 33.85
CA LEU A 140 -6.11 25.11 34.81
C LEU A 140 -4.86 25.58 34.06
N ASP A 141 -4.44 26.82 34.30
CA ASP A 141 -3.20 27.38 33.75
C ASP A 141 -2.03 27.03 34.69
N LEU A 142 -1.11 26.19 34.23
CA LEU A 142 -0.02 25.60 35.00
C LEU A 142 1.34 26.18 34.56
N THR A 143 2.11 26.69 35.50
CA THR A 143 3.49 27.15 35.26
C THR A 143 4.45 26.24 36.00
N LYS A 144 5.48 25.75 35.31
CA LYS A 144 6.50 24.90 35.92
C LYS A 144 7.20 25.63 37.07
N SER A 145 7.31 24.98 38.22
CA SER A 145 7.96 25.55 39.42
C SER A 145 9.20 24.78 39.83
N ASP A 146 9.15 23.44 39.79
CA ASP A 146 10.27 22.55 40.09
C ASP A 146 10.30 21.38 39.07
N PRO A 147 11.36 21.24 38.25
CA PRO A 147 11.50 20.13 37.32
C PRO A 147 11.75 18.76 37.99
N GLU A 148 12.46 18.71 39.11
CA GLU A 148 12.85 17.44 39.76
C GLU A 148 11.64 16.81 40.46
N ASP A 149 10.83 17.64 41.11
CA ASP A 149 9.59 17.23 41.81
C ASP A 149 8.35 17.19 40.89
N LYS A 150 8.49 17.50 39.59
CA LYS A 150 7.38 17.65 38.63
C LYS A 150 6.23 18.53 39.17
N ARG A 151 6.58 19.66 39.80
CA ARG A 151 5.64 20.55 40.51
C ARG A 151 5.27 21.78 39.68
N TYR A 152 3.99 22.15 39.70
CA TYR A 152 3.43 23.27 38.93
C TYR A 152 2.70 24.27 39.82
N THR A 153 2.78 25.56 39.49
CA THR A 153 2.00 26.64 40.13
C THR A 153 0.75 26.97 39.32
N ILE A 154 -0.40 27.16 39.97
CA ILE A 154 -1.67 27.55 39.34
C ILE A 154 -1.93 29.05 39.51
N SER A 155 -2.26 29.75 38.41
CA SER A 155 -2.43 31.21 38.43
C SER A 155 -3.80 31.74 38.90
N LYS A 156 -4.87 30.90 38.97
CA LYS A 156 -6.27 31.39 39.05
C LYS A 156 -7.15 30.81 40.17
N PHE A 157 -6.60 30.06 41.12
CA PHE A 157 -7.40 29.44 42.19
C PHE A 157 -6.94 29.85 43.59
N THR A 158 -7.89 30.26 44.44
CA THR A 158 -7.62 30.86 45.76
C THR A 158 -8.19 30.05 46.93
N GLN A 159 -8.90 28.94 46.70
CA GLN A 159 -9.49 28.12 47.78
C GLN A 159 -9.22 26.61 47.59
N PRO A 160 -8.66 25.90 48.61
CA PRO A 160 -8.31 24.48 48.53
C PRO A 160 -9.43 23.53 48.07
N GLY A 161 -10.62 23.66 48.66
CA GLY A 161 -11.76 22.79 48.34
C GLY A 161 -12.32 22.93 46.91
N SER A 162 -11.90 23.96 46.18
CA SER A 162 -12.37 24.24 44.81
C SER A 162 -11.76 23.34 43.74
N LEU A 163 -10.65 22.67 44.02
CA LEU A 163 -9.95 21.79 43.07
C LEU A 163 -10.30 20.31 43.22
N LYS A 164 -11.16 19.94 44.18
CA LYS A 164 -11.57 18.54 44.39
C LYS A 164 -12.16 17.97 43.10
N GLY A 165 -11.63 16.84 42.64
CA GLY A 165 -12.01 16.19 41.38
C GLY A 165 -11.05 16.41 40.20
N CYS A 166 -10.04 17.28 40.32
CA CYS A 166 -9.08 17.53 39.23
C CYS A 166 -8.01 16.45 39.07
N SER A 167 -7.85 15.57 40.07
CA SER A 167 -6.93 14.43 40.03
C SER A 167 -7.20 13.55 38.81
N GLY A 168 -6.12 13.13 38.14
CA GLY A 168 -6.15 12.35 36.90
C GLY A 168 -6.25 13.18 35.62
N SER A 169 -6.39 14.50 35.69
CA SER A 169 -6.35 15.36 34.50
C SER A 169 -4.97 15.36 33.84
N GLY A 170 -4.92 15.33 32.50
CA GLY A 170 -3.68 15.41 31.75
C GLY A 170 -3.03 16.80 31.77
N ILE A 171 -1.71 16.86 31.90
CA ILE A 171 -0.89 18.07 31.86
C ILE A 171 -0.35 18.24 30.43
N LEU A 172 -0.88 19.23 29.70
CA LEU A 172 -0.63 19.41 28.27
C LEU A 172 0.27 20.60 28.02
N SER A 173 1.15 20.53 27.02
CA SER A 173 1.86 21.73 26.57
C SER A 173 0.89 22.76 25.97
N THR A 174 1.21 24.04 26.16
CA THR A 174 0.41 25.15 25.63
C THR A 174 0.60 25.36 24.13
N ASP A 175 1.78 25.02 23.63
CA ASP A 175 2.27 25.32 22.29
C ASP A 175 2.32 24.09 21.38
N ARG A 176 2.23 22.87 21.93
CA ARG A 176 2.36 21.61 21.18
C ARG A 176 1.40 20.53 21.68
N PRO A 177 1.00 19.58 20.82
CA PRO A 177 0.09 18.49 21.18
C PRO A 177 0.81 17.37 21.94
N VAL A 178 1.43 17.71 23.07
CA VAL A 178 2.24 16.81 23.89
C VAL A 178 1.71 16.76 25.32
N LEU A 179 1.57 15.55 25.85
CA LEU A 179 1.19 15.27 27.24
C LEU A 179 2.44 14.99 28.07
N HIS A 180 2.58 15.68 29.19
CA HIS A 180 3.75 15.59 30.08
C HIS A 180 3.49 14.81 31.37
N GLY A 181 2.23 14.46 31.65
CA GLY A 181 1.87 13.71 32.84
C GLY A 181 0.42 13.92 33.24
N PHE A 182 0.10 13.56 34.48
CA PHE A 182 -1.24 13.66 35.06
C PHE A 182 -1.20 14.34 36.42
N ILE A 183 -2.25 15.07 36.76
CA ILE A 183 -2.41 15.71 38.07
C ILE A 183 -2.61 14.62 39.13
N MET A 184 -1.74 14.57 40.13
CA MET A 184 -1.84 13.63 41.25
C MET A 184 -2.68 14.24 42.37
N ARG A 185 -2.14 15.22 43.10
CA ARG A 185 -2.77 15.85 44.26
C ARG A 185 -2.20 17.26 44.48
N HIS A 186 -2.88 18.06 45.31
CA HIS A 186 -2.33 19.32 45.84
C HIS A 186 -1.59 19.04 47.17
N PRO A 187 -0.38 19.62 47.38
CA PRO A 187 0.54 19.18 48.44
C PRO A 187 0.11 19.54 49.87
N THR A 188 -0.82 20.48 50.08
CA THR A 188 -1.28 20.88 51.43
C THR A 188 -2.78 21.20 51.48
N GLU A 189 -3.44 20.93 52.61
CA GLU A 189 -4.86 21.29 52.86
C GLU A 189 -5.13 22.80 52.70
N GLU A 190 -4.08 23.63 52.78
CA GLU A 190 -4.16 25.10 52.71
C GLU A 190 -3.76 25.68 51.34
N LEU A 191 -3.32 24.88 50.36
CA LEU A 191 -2.76 25.37 49.07
C LEU A 191 -1.64 26.41 49.26
N GLU A 192 -0.79 26.26 50.29
CA GLU A 192 0.33 27.19 50.48
C GLU A 192 1.22 27.24 49.23
N GLY A 193 1.26 28.40 48.56
CA GLY A 193 2.03 28.63 47.33
C GLY A 193 1.35 28.24 46.01
N GLN A 194 0.09 27.78 46.03
CA GLN A 194 -0.70 27.43 44.83
C GLN A 194 -0.08 26.32 43.95
N TYR A 195 0.54 25.31 44.58
CA TYR A 195 1.20 24.21 43.88
C TYR A 195 0.28 23.01 43.60
N ILE A 196 0.58 22.26 42.53
CA ILE A 196 0.07 20.94 42.19
C ILE A 196 1.25 20.04 41.85
N ASP A 197 1.22 18.81 42.36
CA ASP A 197 2.19 17.77 41.99
C ASP A 197 1.62 16.90 40.86
N ALA A 198 2.45 16.62 39.87
CA ALA A 198 2.15 15.60 38.87
C ALA A 198 2.54 14.22 39.37
N VAL A 199 1.89 13.18 38.85
CA VAL A 199 2.30 11.79 39.14
C VAL A 199 3.72 11.60 38.63
N ASP A 200 4.61 11.07 39.48
CA ASP A 200 5.97 10.75 39.07
C ASP A 200 5.99 9.50 38.19
N ILE A 201 5.80 9.70 36.88
CA ILE A 201 5.77 8.63 35.88
C ILE A 201 6.88 8.79 34.84
N SER A 202 7.25 7.66 34.25
CA SER A 202 8.01 7.59 33.00
C SER A 202 7.17 6.84 31.97
N PHE A 203 6.95 7.46 30.80
CA PHE A 203 6.16 6.84 29.74
C PHE A 203 6.82 5.57 29.18
N SER A 204 8.15 5.47 29.28
CA SER A 204 8.89 4.25 28.93
C SER A 204 8.56 3.07 29.85
N ASP A 205 8.41 3.33 31.16
CA ASP A 205 8.02 2.31 32.14
C ASP A 205 6.56 1.88 31.95
N ILE A 206 5.68 2.83 31.66
CA ILE A 206 4.28 2.55 31.28
C ILE A 206 4.24 1.63 30.05
N ASN A 207 4.98 1.97 29.00
CA ASN A 207 5.05 1.17 27.78
C ASN A 207 5.59 -0.25 28.05
N SER A 208 6.58 -0.38 28.92
CA SER A 208 7.11 -1.69 29.33
C SER A 208 6.05 -2.58 29.97
N ILE A 209 5.14 -2.00 30.77
CA ILE A 209 4.02 -2.73 31.39
C ILE A 209 2.94 -3.07 30.36
N LEU A 210 2.59 -2.14 29.47
CA LEU A 210 1.60 -2.37 28.40
C LEU A 210 2.05 -3.52 27.48
N VAL A 211 3.29 -3.49 27.02
CA VAL A 211 3.86 -4.53 26.14
C VAL A 211 3.89 -5.90 26.82
N LYS A 212 4.26 -5.98 28.12
CA LYS A 212 4.22 -7.24 28.90
C LYS A 212 2.82 -7.85 28.98
N ARG A 213 1.78 -7.02 28.91
CA ARG A 213 0.36 -7.45 28.90
C ARG A 213 -0.19 -7.69 27.49
N GLY A 214 0.64 -7.57 26.44
CA GLY A 214 0.22 -7.70 25.05
C GLY A 214 -0.64 -6.54 24.54
N LEU A 215 -0.51 -5.37 25.16
CA LEU A 215 -1.20 -4.13 24.80
C LEU A 215 -0.28 -3.22 23.98
N GLU A 216 -0.87 -2.29 23.24
CA GLU A 216 -0.14 -1.35 22.39
C GLU A 216 0.60 -0.30 23.24
N PRO A 217 1.89 -0.02 22.98
CA PRO A 217 2.59 1.07 23.63
C PRO A 217 2.07 2.44 23.15
N ILE A 218 2.23 3.45 23.98
CA ILE A 218 1.86 4.84 23.69
C ILE A 218 3.01 5.51 22.96
N ASN A 219 2.67 6.38 22.00
CA ASN A 219 3.64 7.06 21.17
C ASN A 219 4.40 8.15 21.94
N ILE A 220 5.65 7.86 22.30
CA ILE A 220 6.59 8.81 22.88
C ILE A 220 7.08 9.78 21.79
N GLU A 221 7.18 11.05 22.14
CA GLU A 221 7.67 12.12 21.28
C GLU A 221 9.05 11.78 20.70
N ASN A 222 9.22 12.00 19.40
CA ASN A 222 10.45 11.71 18.63
C ASN A 222 10.89 10.25 18.50
N GLU A 223 10.17 9.27 19.08
CA GLU A 223 10.51 7.85 18.94
C GLU A 223 9.79 7.18 17.75
N SER A 224 8.56 7.61 17.44
CA SER A 224 7.74 6.97 16.41
C SER A 224 8.09 7.43 14.99
N LYS A 225 8.34 6.46 14.10
CA LYS A 225 8.50 6.74 12.66
C LYS A 225 7.17 7.03 11.97
N VAL A 226 6.05 6.55 12.50
CA VAL A 226 4.72 6.60 11.87
C VAL A 226 3.78 7.62 12.51
N VAL A 227 4.07 8.08 13.73
CA VAL A 227 3.33 9.14 14.43
C VAL A 227 4.22 10.35 14.65
N ARG A 228 3.81 11.53 14.14
CA ARG A 228 4.56 12.78 14.32
C ARG A 228 3.65 13.97 14.54
N VAL A 229 4.19 14.95 15.25
CA VAL A 229 3.65 16.31 15.29
C VAL A 229 3.90 16.97 13.93
N VAL A 230 2.82 17.22 13.19
CA VAL A 230 2.82 17.90 11.88
C VAL A 230 2.36 19.32 12.14
N ASN A 231 3.31 20.25 12.35
CA ASN A 231 3.13 21.61 12.89
C ASN A 231 2.86 21.66 14.40
N ASP A 232 2.88 22.85 15.01
CA ASP A 232 2.71 23.06 16.45
C ASP A 232 1.35 22.60 17.04
N SER A 233 0.44 21.98 16.27
CA SER A 233 -0.94 21.71 16.70
C SER A 233 -1.52 20.33 16.39
N LEU A 234 -0.97 19.59 15.44
CA LEU A 234 -1.59 18.36 14.92
C LEU A 234 -0.66 17.16 15.07
N VAL A 235 -1.15 16.07 15.64
CA VAL A 235 -0.45 14.77 15.62
C VAL A 235 -1.06 13.90 14.54
N VAL A 236 -0.23 13.49 13.58
CA VAL A 236 -0.62 12.63 12.46
C VAL A 236 -0.04 11.25 12.69
N ASN A 237 -0.89 10.23 12.63
CA ASN A 237 -0.51 8.82 12.56
C ASN A 237 -0.72 8.32 11.13
N LEU A 238 0.36 7.96 10.43
CA LEU A 238 0.30 7.48 9.03
C LEU A 238 -0.53 6.20 8.83
N GLU A 239 -0.78 5.43 9.90
CA GLU A 239 -1.62 4.24 9.87
C GLU A 239 -3.12 4.56 9.96
N GLU A 240 -3.46 5.79 10.37
CA GLU A 240 -4.84 6.27 10.51
C GLU A 240 -4.89 7.78 10.22
N VAL A 241 -4.73 8.15 8.95
CA VAL A 241 -4.82 9.55 8.49
C VAL A 241 -6.19 9.84 7.91
N ILE A 242 -6.62 11.09 7.98
CA ILE A 242 -7.82 11.56 7.26
C ILE A 242 -7.36 12.43 6.10
N ILE A 243 -7.64 11.98 4.87
CA ILE A 243 -7.40 12.75 3.64
C ILE A 243 -8.72 12.75 2.86
N ASN A 244 -9.18 13.94 2.46
CA ASN A 244 -10.48 14.14 1.79
C ASN A 244 -11.65 13.48 2.55
N GLU A 245 -11.65 13.59 3.88
CA GLU A 245 -12.67 13.00 4.77
C GLU A 245 -12.68 11.46 4.80
N VAL A 246 -11.75 10.79 4.12
CA VAL A 246 -11.58 9.33 4.17
C VAL A 246 -10.47 8.99 5.16
N ARG A 247 -10.74 8.04 6.05
CA ARG A 247 -9.74 7.42 6.91
C ARG A 247 -8.94 6.38 6.11
N LEU A 248 -7.63 6.57 6.05
CA LEU A 248 -6.67 5.83 5.22
C LEU A 248 -5.46 5.37 6.04
N ASN A 249 -4.83 4.28 5.63
CA ASN A 249 -3.54 3.79 6.15
C ASN A 249 -2.45 3.88 5.07
N LEU A 250 -1.67 4.96 5.10
CA LEU A 250 -0.63 5.19 4.09
C LEU A 250 0.54 4.21 4.19
N ILE A 251 0.85 3.70 5.38
CA ILE A 251 1.89 2.69 5.56
C ILE A 251 1.49 1.39 4.87
N ASN A 252 0.25 0.94 5.06
CA ASN A 252 -0.27 -0.25 4.41
C ASN A 252 -0.35 -0.07 2.88
N ALA A 253 -0.73 1.13 2.43
CA ALA A 253 -0.73 1.48 1.01
C ALA A 253 0.65 1.29 0.37
N THR A 254 1.74 1.72 1.03
CA THR A 254 3.11 1.52 0.50
C THR A 254 3.46 0.04 0.36
N THR A 255 3.08 -0.78 1.35
CA THR A 255 3.33 -2.24 1.34
C THR A 255 2.58 -2.92 0.20
N LYS A 256 1.33 -2.52 -0.03
CA LYS A 256 0.51 -3.08 -1.12
C LYS A 256 1.02 -2.68 -2.49
N VAL A 257 1.35 -1.39 -2.66
CA VAL A 257 1.89 -0.88 -3.93
C VAL A 257 3.26 -1.48 -4.21
N GLU A 258 4.09 -1.76 -3.20
CA GLU A 258 5.34 -2.50 -3.40
C GLU A 258 5.11 -3.88 -4.00
N ALA A 259 4.13 -4.64 -3.49
CA ALA A 259 3.80 -5.96 -4.03
C ALA A 259 3.25 -5.88 -5.46
N ASP A 260 2.45 -4.85 -5.75
CA ASP A 260 1.81 -4.57 -7.03
C ASP A 260 2.81 -4.08 -8.11
N CYS A 261 3.86 -3.33 -7.73
CA CYS A 261 4.84 -2.76 -8.67
C CYS A 261 5.76 -3.80 -9.35
N VAL A 262 5.78 -5.05 -8.89
CA VAL A 262 6.71 -6.09 -9.37
C VAL A 262 6.55 -6.40 -10.85
N ASP A 263 5.32 -6.31 -11.38
CA ASP A 263 5.01 -6.61 -12.77
C ASP A 263 4.60 -5.37 -13.59
N ASP A 264 4.93 -4.16 -13.09
CA ASP A 264 4.65 -2.90 -13.77
C ASP A 264 5.10 -2.91 -15.23
N TRP A 265 4.26 -2.36 -16.10
CA TRP A 265 4.58 -2.19 -17.52
C TRP A 265 5.87 -1.40 -17.74
N PHE A 266 6.04 -0.32 -16.99
CA PHE A 266 7.22 0.52 -16.98
C PHE A 266 7.80 0.48 -15.57
N HIS A 267 8.89 -0.27 -15.39
CA HIS A 267 9.56 -0.34 -14.10
C HIS A 267 10.18 1.02 -13.76
N ASP A 268 9.92 1.51 -12.54
CA ASP A 268 10.64 2.67 -12.02
C ASP A 268 12.13 2.31 -11.90
N PRO A 269 13.04 3.20 -12.34
CA PRO A 269 14.48 2.95 -12.30
C PRO A 269 15.00 2.63 -10.90
N LEU A 270 14.32 3.11 -9.84
CA LEU A 270 14.67 2.86 -8.45
C LEU A 270 13.68 1.92 -7.74
N SER A 271 12.73 1.32 -8.46
CA SER A 271 11.63 0.53 -7.88
C SER A 271 10.84 1.29 -6.79
N TYR A 272 10.80 2.63 -6.86
CA TYR A 272 10.17 3.52 -5.88
C TYR A 272 10.66 3.39 -4.43
N VAL A 273 11.85 2.82 -4.18
CA VAL A 273 12.34 2.61 -2.80
C VAL A 273 12.46 3.93 -2.02
N ASP A 274 12.75 5.03 -2.71
CA ASP A 274 12.83 6.38 -2.17
C ASP A 274 11.47 6.97 -1.78
N LEU A 275 10.35 6.43 -2.26
CA LEU A 275 9.00 6.99 -2.01
C LEU A 275 8.17 6.17 -1.01
N ARG A 276 8.78 5.20 -0.33
CA ARG A 276 8.09 4.32 0.63
C ARG A 276 8.24 4.77 2.08
N GLY A 277 9.25 5.58 2.38
CA GLY A 277 9.59 5.97 3.74
C GLY A 277 8.57 6.92 4.37
N SER A 278 8.41 6.80 5.69
CA SER A 278 7.53 7.65 6.49
C SER A 278 7.85 9.14 6.32
N ASP A 279 9.14 9.50 6.24
CA ASP A 279 9.59 10.88 5.98
C ASP A 279 8.99 11.47 4.71
N PHE A 280 9.00 10.68 3.63
CA PHE A 280 8.43 11.10 2.36
C PHE A 280 6.92 11.29 2.49
N LEU A 281 6.20 10.33 3.10
CA LEU A 281 4.76 10.44 3.29
C LEU A 281 4.37 11.66 4.12
N PHE A 282 5.06 11.91 5.23
CA PHE A 282 4.82 13.08 6.07
C PHE A 282 5.00 14.40 5.30
N LYS A 283 6.01 14.45 4.43
CA LYS A 283 6.32 15.67 3.69
C LYS A 283 5.45 15.87 2.46
N TYR A 284 5.18 14.81 1.70
CA TYR A 284 4.38 14.88 0.47
C TYR A 284 2.91 15.18 0.78
N PHE A 285 2.33 14.52 1.79
CA PHE A 285 0.94 14.72 2.20
C PHE A 285 0.77 15.81 3.28
N HIS A 286 1.80 16.61 3.56
CA HIS A 286 1.81 17.61 4.64
C HIS A 286 0.57 18.52 4.59
N ASP A 287 0.36 19.19 3.46
CA ASP A 287 -0.79 20.09 3.27
C ASP A 287 -2.12 19.35 3.41
N ASN A 288 -2.17 18.07 3.03
CA ASN A 288 -3.39 17.27 3.09
C ASN A 288 -3.80 16.97 4.52
N PHE A 289 -2.82 16.73 5.41
CA PHE A 289 -3.07 16.60 6.84
C PHE A 289 -3.61 17.91 7.44
N LEU A 290 -3.24 19.06 6.86
CA LEU A 290 -3.75 20.38 7.26
C LEU A 290 -5.11 20.74 6.64
N GLY A 291 -5.75 19.78 5.95
CA GLY A 291 -7.09 19.94 5.38
C GLY A 291 -7.13 20.39 3.93
N LYS A 292 -5.98 20.57 3.25
CA LYS A 292 -5.97 20.80 1.79
C LYS A 292 -6.44 19.53 1.08
N ARG A 293 -7.46 19.66 0.23
CA ARG A 293 -7.98 18.50 -0.52
C ARG A 293 -6.90 17.92 -1.44
N TYR A 294 -6.66 16.61 -1.35
CA TYR A 294 -5.79 15.87 -2.26
C TYR A 294 -6.45 15.76 -3.64
N GLN A 295 -5.70 16.09 -4.69
CA GLN A 295 -6.16 16.03 -6.07
C GLN A 295 -5.23 15.12 -6.86
N VAL A 296 -5.79 14.02 -7.39
CA VAL A 296 -5.04 13.13 -8.27
C VAL A 296 -4.73 13.79 -9.60
N THR A 297 -3.62 13.37 -10.21
CA THR A 297 -3.23 13.78 -11.54
C THR A 297 -3.82 12.84 -12.60
N LYS A 298 -3.83 13.28 -13.86
CA LYS A 298 -4.26 12.44 -14.97
C LYS A 298 -3.25 11.31 -15.19
N ALA A 299 -3.73 10.07 -15.21
CA ALA A 299 -2.93 8.91 -15.59
C ALA A 299 -2.41 9.04 -17.04
N GLU A 300 -1.12 8.78 -17.23
CA GLU A 300 -0.50 8.83 -18.56
C GLU A 300 -0.85 7.59 -19.36
N THR A 301 -1.07 7.76 -20.66
CA THR A 301 -1.50 6.68 -21.55
C THR A 301 -0.35 6.27 -22.47
N PHE A 302 0.01 5.00 -22.44
CA PHE A 302 1.00 4.40 -23.33
C PHE A 302 0.44 3.17 -24.04
N PHE A 303 1.17 2.65 -25.03
CA PHE A 303 0.77 1.49 -25.82
C PHE A 303 1.86 0.44 -25.86
N LEU A 304 1.49 -0.81 -25.56
CA LEU A 304 2.38 -1.97 -25.50
C LEU A 304 2.03 -3.00 -26.57
N PRO A 305 3.01 -3.76 -27.10
CA PRO A 305 2.74 -4.85 -28.03
C PRO A 305 2.12 -6.06 -27.33
N LYS A 306 1.12 -6.67 -27.97
CA LYS A 306 0.66 -8.04 -27.69
C LYS A 306 1.47 -9.04 -28.54
N SER A 307 1.38 -10.33 -28.23
CA SER A 307 1.95 -11.40 -29.07
C SER A 307 1.38 -11.42 -30.50
N SER A 308 0.18 -10.87 -30.68
CA SER A 308 -0.43 -10.63 -31.99
C SER A 308 0.01 -9.33 -32.66
N PHE A 309 1.05 -8.65 -32.15
CA PHE A 309 1.55 -7.33 -32.59
C PHE A 309 0.57 -6.15 -32.47
N THR A 310 -0.68 -6.39 -32.08
CA THR A 310 -1.66 -5.34 -31.77
C THR A 310 -1.32 -4.64 -30.45
N LEU A 311 -1.83 -3.41 -30.30
CA LEU A 311 -1.51 -2.59 -29.13
C LEU A 311 -2.47 -2.86 -27.95
N ARG A 312 -1.92 -2.84 -26.74
CA ARG A 312 -2.64 -2.73 -25.47
C ARG A 312 -2.42 -1.34 -24.90
N LYS A 313 -3.50 -0.68 -24.49
CA LYS A 313 -3.45 0.57 -23.74
C LYS A 313 -2.98 0.30 -22.31
N ALA A 314 -1.96 1.03 -21.85
CA ALA A 314 -1.54 1.08 -20.46
C ALA A 314 -1.81 2.47 -19.89
N LEU A 315 -2.35 2.50 -18.67
CA LEU A 315 -2.51 3.71 -17.88
C LEU A 315 -1.49 3.66 -16.76
N VAL A 316 -0.54 4.60 -16.76
CA VAL A 316 0.51 4.71 -15.75
C VAL A 316 0.18 5.88 -14.83
N MET A 317 0.07 5.60 -13.54
CA MET A 317 -0.29 6.57 -12.50
C MET A 317 0.97 7.17 -11.88
N HIS A 318 0.86 8.41 -11.41
CA HIS A 318 1.87 8.97 -10.51
C HIS A 318 1.90 8.15 -9.20
N TYR A 319 3.08 7.90 -8.63
CA TYR A 319 3.22 6.96 -7.51
C TYR A 319 2.35 7.33 -6.27
N PRO A 320 2.33 8.58 -5.79
CA PRO A 320 1.43 8.99 -4.72
C PRO A 320 -0.06 8.83 -5.06
N ASP A 321 -0.46 9.03 -6.32
CA ASP A 321 -1.83 8.78 -6.77
C ASP A 321 -2.17 7.29 -6.72
N ARG A 322 -1.19 6.42 -6.99
CA ARG A 322 -1.34 4.96 -6.84
C ARG A 322 -1.47 4.55 -5.38
N LEU A 323 -0.72 5.17 -4.45
CA LEU A 323 -0.90 4.94 -3.00
C LEU A 323 -2.32 5.30 -2.57
N TYR A 324 -2.76 6.50 -2.92
CA TYR A 324 -4.10 6.99 -2.58
C TYR A 324 -5.20 6.11 -3.20
N TYR A 325 -5.08 5.76 -4.48
CA TYR A 325 -6.03 4.89 -5.17
C TYR A 325 -6.10 3.48 -4.57
N THR A 326 -4.96 2.85 -4.29
CA THR A 326 -4.91 1.52 -3.67
C THR A 326 -5.56 1.54 -2.29
N GLU A 327 -5.32 2.57 -1.49
CA GLU A 327 -5.87 2.66 -0.14
C GLU A 327 -7.38 2.94 -0.13
N LEU A 328 -7.89 3.76 -1.07
CA LEU A 328 -9.34 3.93 -1.26
C LEU A 328 -10.03 2.60 -1.58
N VAL A 329 -9.42 1.76 -2.40
CA VAL A 329 -9.96 0.44 -2.74
C VAL A 329 -9.82 -0.53 -1.57
N ASP A 330 -8.75 -0.41 -0.78
CA ASP A 330 -8.55 -1.24 0.41
C ASP A 330 -9.63 -1.03 1.47
N VAL A 331 -10.03 0.22 1.71
CA VAL A 331 -11.16 0.57 2.59
C VAL A 331 -12.42 -0.21 2.19
N LEU A 332 -12.61 -0.47 0.90
CA LEU A 332 -13.75 -1.22 0.35
C LEU A 332 -13.51 -2.72 0.25
N GLY A 333 -12.27 -3.19 0.43
CA GLY A 333 -11.83 -4.54 0.06
C GLY A 333 -12.62 -5.66 0.74
N ASN A 334 -12.89 -5.50 2.04
CA ASN A 334 -13.69 -6.46 2.81
C ASN A 334 -15.14 -6.55 2.32
N SER A 335 -15.79 -5.40 2.10
CA SER A 335 -17.17 -5.31 1.63
C SER A 335 -17.31 -5.86 0.20
N ILE A 336 -16.31 -5.60 -0.64
CA ILE A 336 -16.23 -6.16 -2.00
C ILE A 336 -16.14 -7.69 -1.96
N ASP A 337 -15.16 -8.25 -1.26
CA ASP A 337 -14.88 -9.70 -1.31
C ASP A 337 -15.95 -10.54 -0.61
N SER A 338 -16.58 -9.99 0.43
CA SER A 338 -17.71 -10.61 1.13
C SER A 338 -18.91 -10.88 0.21
N CYS A 339 -19.06 -10.11 -0.88
CA CYS A 339 -20.11 -10.30 -1.86
C CYS A 339 -19.75 -11.27 -2.99
N LEU A 340 -18.47 -11.66 -3.14
CA LEU A 340 -18.01 -12.52 -4.22
C LEU A 340 -18.31 -14.00 -3.94
N ILE A 341 -18.88 -14.67 -4.93
CA ILE A 341 -19.15 -16.12 -4.82
C ILE A 341 -17.86 -16.95 -4.83
N PRO A 342 -17.85 -18.17 -4.23
CA PRO A 342 -16.68 -19.05 -4.21
C PRO A 342 -16.17 -19.51 -5.59
N GLU A 343 -17.03 -19.48 -6.61
CA GLU A 343 -16.71 -19.83 -8.00
C GLU A 343 -15.86 -18.78 -8.74
N VAL A 344 -15.61 -17.62 -8.10
CA VAL A 344 -14.70 -16.59 -8.58
C VAL A 344 -13.35 -16.74 -7.89
N TYR A 345 -12.31 -17.00 -8.68
CA TYR A 345 -10.98 -17.33 -8.17
C TYR A 345 -9.98 -16.16 -8.26
N SER A 346 -10.20 -15.20 -9.15
CA SER A 346 -9.26 -14.08 -9.37
C SER A 346 -9.42 -12.96 -8.35
N SER A 347 -8.33 -12.23 -8.09
CA SER A 347 -8.32 -10.94 -7.38
C SER A 347 -9.11 -10.93 -6.08
N ARG A 348 -9.04 -12.01 -5.31
CA ARG A 348 -9.71 -12.11 -4.01
C ARG A 348 -8.94 -11.29 -2.97
N TYR A 349 -9.68 -10.57 -2.14
CA TYR A 349 -9.10 -9.66 -1.15
C TYR A 349 -8.24 -10.40 -0.11
N SER A 350 -7.14 -9.77 0.30
CA SER A 350 -6.25 -10.31 1.33
C SER A 350 -6.61 -9.75 2.71
N TYR A 351 -7.24 -10.58 3.55
CA TYR A 351 -7.63 -10.22 4.91
C TYR A 351 -6.46 -10.12 5.92
N SER A 352 -5.23 -10.45 5.51
CA SER A 352 -4.07 -10.41 6.41
C SER A 352 -3.72 -8.98 6.86
N GLY A 353 -4.17 -7.96 6.13
CA GLY A 353 -3.78 -6.57 6.34
C GLY A 353 -2.29 -6.29 6.11
N LYS A 354 -1.51 -7.31 5.70
CA LYS A 354 -0.05 -7.26 5.46
C LYS A 354 0.28 -7.90 4.13
N GLY A 355 1.08 -7.21 3.32
CA GLY A 355 1.53 -7.66 2.00
C GLY A 355 0.65 -7.11 0.86
N ALA A 356 0.38 -7.94 -0.14
CA ALA A 356 -0.41 -7.55 -1.31
C ALA A 356 -1.90 -7.31 -0.98
N LEU A 357 -2.56 -6.47 -1.78
CA LEU A 357 -4.00 -6.19 -1.65
C LEU A 357 -4.86 -7.43 -1.96
N ILE A 358 -4.43 -8.24 -2.93
CA ILE A 358 -5.11 -9.46 -3.35
C ILE A 358 -4.24 -10.69 -3.07
N ILE A 359 -4.88 -11.83 -2.86
CA ILE A 359 -4.18 -13.10 -2.68
C ILE A 359 -3.54 -13.57 -4.01
N SER A 360 -2.47 -14.38 -3.90
CA SER A 360 -1.70 -14.85 -5.05
C SER A 360 -2.57 -15.47 -6.17
N GLY A 361 -2.58 -14.81 -7.32
CA GLY A 361 -3.31 -15.26 -8.51
C GLY A 361 -2.81 -16.61 -9.05
N VAL A 362 -1.54 -16.97 -8.82
CA VAL A 362 -0.97 -18.24 -9.28
C VAL A 362 -1.63 -19.43 -8.58
N GLU A 363 -1.81 -19.36 -7.26
CA GLU A 363 -2.44 -20.43 -6.51
C GLU A 363 -3.93 -20.54 -6.82
N GLN A 364 -4.59 -19.40 -7.01
CA GLN A 364 -5.99 -19.37 -7.44
C GLN A 364 -6.18 -19.93 -8.86
N TRP A 365 -5.25 -19.63 -9.77
CA TRP A 365 -5.25 -20.19 -11.11
C TRP A 365 -5.09 -21.72 -11.10
N LYS A 366 -4.22 -22.26 -10.23
CA LYS A 366 -4.11 -23.72 -10.04
C LYS A 366 -5.42 -24.33 -9.54
N LYS A 367 -6.09 -23.68 -8.57
CA LYS A 367 -7.37 -24.13 -8.02
C LYS A 367 -8.46 -24.19 -9.09
N ILE A 368 -8.64 -23.12 -9.89
CA ILE A 368 -9.66 -23.14 -10.96
C ILE A 368 -9.32 -24.17 -12.03
N LYS A 369 -8.04 -24.37 -12.40
CA LYS A 369 -7.66 -25.43 -13.35
C LYS A 369 -8.05 -26.83 -12.86
N TYR A 370 -7.90 -27.10 -11.57
CA TYR A 370 -8.37 -28.35 -10.98
C TYR A 370 -9.90 -28.50 -11.09
N GLN A 371 -10.65 -27.43 -10.81
CA GLN A 371 -12.11 -27.45 -10.97
C GLN A 371 -12.53 -27.65 -12.42
N ILE A 372 -11.90 -26.95 -13.36
CA ILE A 372 -12.16 -27.12 -14.80
C ILE A 372 -11.97 -28.58 -15.20
N LYS A 373 -10.87 -29.21 -14.77
CA LYS A 373 -10.65 -30.65 -15.01
C LYS A 373 -11.78 -31.49 -14.45
N LYS A 374 -12.10 -31.33 -13.16
CA LYS A 374 -13.15 -32.10 -12.48
C LYS A 374 -14.47 -32.01 -13.24
N TYR A 375 -14.93 -30.81 -13.55
CA TYR A 375 -16.22 -30.60 -14.22
C TYR A 375 -16.20 -30.98 -15.70
N SER A 376 -15.03 -30.97 -16.37
CA SER A 376 -14.87 -31.46 -17.74
C SER A 376 -15.14 -32.97 -17.91
N HIS A 377 -15.10 -33.73 -16.81
CA HIS A 377 -15.46 -35.14 -16.79
C HIS A 377 -16.96 -35.35 -16.50
N GLN A 378 -17.59 -34.40 -15.82
CA GLN A 378 -18.99 -34.49 -15.36
C GLN A 378 -19.99 -34.00 -16.41
N HIS A 379 -19.58 -33.04 -17.24
CA HIS A 379 -20.44 -32.42 -18.25
C HIS A 379 -20.00 -32.75 -19.68
N ASN A 380 -20.88 -32.49 -20.65
CA ASN A 380 -20.65 -32.82 -22.06
C ASN A 380 -20.19 -31.61 -22.87
N TYR A 381 -20.48 -30.39 -22.43
CA TYR A 381 -20.12 -29.15 -23.11
C TYR A 381 -19.53 -28.13 -22.12
N ILE A 382 -18.67 -27.26 -22.63
CA ILE A 382 -18.18 -26.06 -21.94
C ILE A 382 -18.35 -24.85 -22.84
N ILE A 383 -18.77 -23.73 -22.28
CA ILE A 383 -18.74 -22.41 -22.92
C ILE A 383 -17.52 -21.69 -22.38
N GLU A 384 -16.66 -21.23 -23.29
CA GLU A 384 -15.57 -20.31 -22.97
C GLU A 384 -15.97 -18.92 -23.43
N ILE A 385 -15.92 -17.97 -22.50
CA ILE A 385 -16.34 -16.59 -22.73
C ILE A 385 -15.17 -15.67 -22.44
N ASP A 386 -14.87 -14.80 -23.40
CA ASP A 386 -13.88 -13.73 -23.32
C ASP A 386 -14.62 -12.40 -23.55
N ILE A 387 -14.32 -11.39 -22.73
CA ILE A 387 -14.97 -10.07 -22.80
C ILE A 387 -14.06 -9.12 -23.59
N LEU A 388 -14.63 -8.42 -24.57
CA LEU A 388 -13.86 -7.54 -25.45
C LEU A 388 -13.34 -6.33 -24.65
N ASN A 389 -12.01 -6.17 -24.62
CA ASN A 389 -11.30 -5.06 -23.95
C ASN A 389 -11.89 -4.73 -22.55
N PHE A 390 -12.08 -5.77 -21.72
CA PHE A 390 -12.83 -5.70 -20.47
C PHE A 390 -12.53 -4.45 -19.63
N TYR A 391 -11.27 -4.26 -19.22
CA TYR A 391 -10.88 -3.14 -18.37
C TYR A 391 -11.10 -1.77 -19.00
N ASP A 392 -11.01 -1.63 -20.32
CA ASP A 392 -11.25 -0.36 -21.03
C ASP A 392 -12.74 0.00 -21.11
N ASN A 393 -13.61 -1.01 -21.02
CA ASN A 393 -15.06 -0.89 -21.15
C ASN A 393 -15.81 -0.89 -19.80
N ILE A 394 -15.12 -1.01 -18.66
CA ILE A 394 -15.75 -0.88 -17.35
C ILE A 394 -16.29 0.54 -17.20
N ASN A 395 -17.59 0.66 -16.99
CA ASN A 395 -18.23 1.95 -16.74
C ASN A 395 -18.04 2.36 -15.28
N THR A 396 -17.39 3.50 -15.05
CA THR A 396 -16.99 3.93 -13.71
C THR A 396 -18.18 4.33 -12.84
N ASP A 397 -19.24 4.89 -13.42
CA ASP A 397 -20.46 5.24 -12.68
C ASP A 397 -21.18 3.98 -12.20
N ILE A 398 -21.42 3.01 -13.09
CA ILE A 398 -22.02 1.71 -12.72
C ILE A 398 -21.18 1.01 -11.64
N LEU A 399 -19.85 1.03 -11.77
CA LEU A 399 -18.97 0.44 -10.78
C LEU A 399 -19.16 1.10 -9.40
N CYS A 400 -19.14 2.43 -9.33
CA CYS A 400 -19.30 3.16 -8.07
C CYS A 400 -20.70 2.99 -7.47
N ASP A 401 -21.75 2.98 -8.29
CA ASP A 401 -23.11 2.74 -7.82
C ASP A 401 -23.27 1.34 -7.20
N LYS A 402 -22.60 0.33 -7.79
CA LYS A 402 -22.53 -1.03 -7.22
C LYS A 402 -21.74 -1.08 -5.92
N LEU A 403 -20.65 -0.32 -5.81
CA LEU A 403 -19.85 -0.22 -4.57
C LEU A 403 -20.66 0.43 -3.44
N LEU A 404 -21.37 1.52 -3.72
CA LEU A 404 -22.25 2.18 -2.74
C LEU A 404 -23.32 1.25 -2.18
N ALA A 405 -23.83 0.33 -3.02
CA ALA A 405 -24.85 -0.64 -2.60
C ALA A 405 -24.32 -1.69 -1.60
N VAL A 406 -23.01 -1.90 -1.52
CA VAL A 406 -22.38 -2.88 -0.59
C VAL A 406 -21.64 -2.23 0.58
N CYS A 407 -21.54 -0.90 0.62
CA CYS A 407 -20.86 -0.19 1.70
C CYS A 407 -21.55 -0.39 3.06
N CYS A 408 -20.79 -0.83 4.06
CA CYS A 408 -21.26 -1.09 5.43
C CYS A 408 -21.00 0.07 6.40
N SER A 409 -20.11 1.01 6.06
CA SER A 409 -19.72 2.13 6.93
C SER A 409 -19.82 3.49 6.24
N PRO A 410 -19.94 4.60 6.99
CA PRO A 410 -19.82 5.95 6.43
C PRO A 410 -18.48 6.19 5.72
N ASN A 411 -17.38 5.66 6.27
CA ASN A 411 -16.04 5.78 5.67
C ASN A 411 -15.98 5.12 4.28
N GLU A 412 -16.56 3.93 4.10
CA GLU A 412 -16.65 3.26 2.80
C GLU A 412 -17.46 4.07 1.78
N ARG A 413 -18.55 4.71 2.21
CA ARG A 413 -19.36 5.56 1.32
C ARG A 413 -18.58 6.78 0.83
N ILE A 414 -17.89 7.48 1.74
CA ILE A 414 -17.04 8.63 1.40
C ILE A 414 -15.90 8.16 0.49
N ALA A 415 -15.24 7.05 0.82
CA ALA A 415 -14.19 6.45 -0.01
C ALA A 415 -14.67 6.12 -1.42
N THR A 416 -15.91 5.61 -1.57
CA THR A 416 -16.49 5.30 -2.88
C THR A 416 -16.75 6.57 -3.71
N GLU A 417 -17.21 7.65 -3.11
CA GLU A 417 -17.38 8.93 -3.83
C GLU A 417 -16.05 9.58 -4.19
N GLU A 418 -15.05 9.51 -3.31
CA GLU A 418 -13.68 9.93 -3.63
C GLU A 418 -13.11 9.09 -4.79
N LEU A 419 -13.30 7.77 -4.76
CA LEU A 419 -12.91 6.85 -5.83
C LEU A 419 -13.57 7.20 -7.16
N ARG A 420 -14.87 7.57 -7.17
CA ARG A 420 -15.58 8.03 -8.37
C ARG A 420 -14.87 9.23 -9.00
N GLY A 421 -14.46 10.20 -8.17
CA GLY A 421 -13.68 11.36 -8.59
C GLY A 421 -12.32 10.98 -9.19
N VAL A 422 -11.58 10.10 -8.51
CA VAL A 422 -10.27 9.59 -8.95
C VAL A 422 -10.36 8.88 -10.30
N LEU A 423 -11.29 7.94 -10.46
CA LEU A 423 -11.49 7.19 -11.71
C LEU A 423 -11.91 8.10 -12.87
N ASN A 424 -12.67 9.16 -12.59
CA ASN A 424 -13.05 10.15 -13.60
C ASN A 424 -11.84 10.95 -14.12
N VAL A 425 -10.87 11.26 -13.24
CA VAL A 425 -9.62 11.91 -13.64
C VAL A 425 -8.73 10.95 -14.45
N PHE A 426 -8.55 9.71 -13.98
CA PHE A 426 -7.76 8.69 -14.68
C PHE A 426 -8.30 8.38 -16.09
N SER A 427 -9.62 8.28 -16.22
CA SER A 427 -10.28 8.03 -17.52
C SER A 427 -10.38 9.27 -18.42
N SER A 428 -9.82 10.42 -18.04
CA SER A 428 -9.97 11.68 -18.78
C SER A 428 -11.44 12.06 -19.05
N LYS A 429 -12.32 11.81 -18.07
CA LYS A 429 -13.76 12.11 -18.13
C LYS A 429 -14.57 11.32 -19.16
N THR A 430 -14.04 10.23 -19.70
CA THR A 430 -14.80 9.33 -20.59
C THR A 430 -15.80 8.45 -19.82
N LYS A 431 -15.66 8.34 -18.49
CA LYS A 431 -16.45 7.46 -17.61
C LYS A 431 -16.36 5.98 -17.99
N SER A 432 -15.33 5.60 -18.73
CA SER A 432 -15.07 4.24 -19.18
C SER A 432 -13.59 3.95 -19.09
N GLY A 433 -13.27 2.82 -18.49
CA GLY A 433 -11.91 2.34 -18.35
C GLY A 433 -11.33 2.57 -16.96
N ILE A 434 -10.65 1.54 -16.44
CA ILE A 434 -9.84 1.63 -15.21
C ILE A 434 -8.39 1.18 -15.51
N PRO A 435 -7.39 1.62 -14.72
CA PRO A 435 -5.99 1.24 -14.95
C PRO A 435 -5.79 -0.28 -14.99
N GLN A 436 -5.11 -0.80 -16.02
CA GLN A 436 -4.79 -2.22 -16.16
C GLN A 436 -3.48 -2.58 -15.46
N ASN A 437 -3.35 -3.84 -15.02
CA ASN A 437 -2.15 -4.35 -14.33
C ASN A 437 -1.86 -3.62 -13.02
N ASN A 438 -2.91 -3.55 -12.21
CA ASN A 438 -2.90 -3.01 -10.87
C ASN A 438 -3.89 -3.82 -10.02
N ASP A 439 -3.47 -4.22 -8.82
CA ASP A 439 -4.24 -5.07 -7.92
C ASP A 439 -5.58 -4.45 -7.54
N ALA A 440 -5.61 -3.15 -7.25
CA ALA A 440 -6.83 -2.42 -6.88
C ALA A 440 -7.84 -2.45 -8.03
N SER A 441 -7.42 -2.12 -9.25
CA SER A 441 -8.27 -2.26 -10.43
C SER A 441 -8.71 -3.71 -10.70
N SER A 442 -7.86 -4.69 -10.39
CA SER A 442 -8.18 -6.10 -10.60
C SER A 442 -9.26 -6.60 -9.62
N LEU A 443 -9.26 -6.09 -8.38
CA LEU A 443 -10.30 -6.32 -7.39
C LEU A 443 -11.62 -5.65 -7.83
N LEU A 444 -11.56 -4.38 -8.23
CA LEU A 444 -12.71 -3.63 -8.75
C LEU A 444 -13.34 -4.29 -10.00
N GLY A 445 -12.51 -4.71 -10.96
CA GLY A 445 -12.96 -5.42 -12.15
C GLY A 445 -13.60 -6.76 -11.81
N THR A 446 -13.05 -7.48 -10.84
CA THR A 446 -13.65 -8.73 -10.34
C THR A 446 -15.02 -8.47 -9.73
N PHE A 447 -15.18 -7.40 -8.93
CA PHE A 447 -16.45 -7.00 -8.34
C PHE A 447 -17.49 -6.52 -9.37
N TYR A 448 -17.06 -5.83 -10.43
CA TYR A 448 -17.96 -5.32 -11.46
C TYR A 448 -18.86 -6.41 -12.07
N LEU A 449 -18.31 -7.63 -12.24
CA LEU A 449 -19.00 -8.79 -12.77
C LEU A 449 -19.83 -9.58 -11.74
N ASN A 450 -19.80 -9.22 -10.44
CA ASN A 450 -20.40 -10.01 -9.36
C ASN A 450 -21.89 -10.32 -9.57
N GLU A 451 -22.64 -9.37 -10.13
CA GLU A 451 -24.06 -9.55 -10.44
C GLU A 451 -24.29 -10.59 -11.55
N VAL A 452 -23.40 -10.63 -12.55
CA VAL A 452 -23.41 -11.66 -13.60
C VAL A 452 -23.10 -13.00 -12.96
N ASP A 453 -22.08 -13.06 -12.10
CA ASP A 453 -21.66 -14.28 -11.42
C ASP A 453 -22.79 -14.89 -10.60
N THR A 454 -23.44 -14.05 -9.78
CA THR A 454 -24.55 -14.46 -8.92
C THR A 454 -25.73 -14.92 -9.76
N TYR A 455 -26.10 -14.18 -10.82
CA TYR A 455 -27.18 -14.56 -11.72
C TYR A 455 -26.92 -15.91 -12.41
N MET A 456 -25.72 -16.09 -12.96
CA MET A 456 -25.38 -17.30 -13.71
C MET A 456 -25.26 -18.53 -12.81
N THR A 457 -24.71 -18.38 -11.60
CA THR A 457 -24.51 -19.50 -10.67
C THR A 457 -25.81 -20.17 -10.23
N HIS A 458 -26.92 -19.42 -10.16
CA HIS A 458 -28.24 -19.98 -9.84
C HIS A 458 -28.92 -20.66 -11.05
N LEU A 459 -28.45 -20.41 -12.27
CA LEU A 459 -29.12 -20.85 -13.51
C LEU A 459 -28.41 -22.00 -14.21
N VAL A 460 -27.08 -22.07 -14.11
CA VAL A 460 -26.26 -23.01 -14.87
C VAL A 460 -25.76 -24.16 -13.99
N PRO A 461 -25.49 -25.36 -14.57
CA PRO A 461 -25.01 -26.51 -13.81
C PRO A 461 -23.71 -26.23 -13.07
N LYS A 462 -22.75 -25.58 -13.74
CA LYS A 462 -21.55 -25.07 -13.08
C LYS A 462 -20.98 -23.84 -13.77
N TYR A 463 -20.71 -22.83 -12.95
CA TYR A 463 -20.04 -21.59 -13.31
C TYR A 463 -18.65 -21.56 -12.68
N LEU A 464 -17.64 -21.05 -13.40
CA LEU A 464 -16.30 -20.76 -12.88
C LEU A 464 -15.77 -19.49 -13.57
N ARG A 465 -15.12 -18.59 -12.83
CA ARG A 465 -14.52 -17.38 -13.41
C ARG A 465 -13.13 -17.08 -12.86
N PHE A 466 -12.24 -16.65 -13.75
CA PHE A 466 -10.95 -16.05 -13.42
C PHE A 466 -10.75 -14.78 -14.25
N MET A 467 -10.76 -13.62 -13.60
CA MET A 467 -10.79 -12.29 -14.21
C MET A 467 -11.99 -12.19 -15.16
N ASP A 468 -11.76 -11.88 -16.43
CA ASP A 468 -12.74 -11.84 -17.52
C ASP A 468 -12.93 -13.18 -18.24
N ASP A 469 -12.10 -14.20 -17.95
CA ASP A 469 -12.27 -15.56 -18.51
C ASP A 469 -13.34 -16.32 -17.73
N ILE A 470 -14.49 -16.52 -18.39
CA ILE A 470 -15.66 -17.17 -17.82
C ILE A 470 -15.84 -18.55 -18.46
N LYS A 471 -16.04 -19.56 -17.62
CA LYS A 471 -16.29 -20.96 -18.02
C LYS A 471 -17.65 -21.41 -17.49
N ILE A 472 -18.49 -21.95 -18.37
CA ILE A 472 -19.80 -22.49 -18.02
C ILE A 472 -19.90 -23.93 -18.52
N PHE A 473 -20.20 -24.88 -17.63
CA PHE A 473 -20.41 -26.27 -18.01
C PHE A 473 -21.87 -26.57 -18.29
N CYS A 474 -22.13 -27.39 -19.31
CA CYS A 474 -23.47 -27.72 -19.79
C CYS A 474 -23.59 -29.20 -20.15
N ASP A 475 -24.80 -29.73 -20.08
CA ASP A 475 -25.08 -31.14 -20.35
C ASP A 475 -25.36 -31.41 -21.83
N ASN A 476 -25.82 -30.41 -22.57
CA ASN A 476 -26.03 -30.50 -24.01
C ASN A 476 -25.81 -29.15 -24.72
N GLU A 477 -25.69 -29.19 -26.05
CA GLU A 477 -25.38 -28.03 -26.87
C GLU A 477 -26.50 -26.98 -26.87
N PHE A 478 -27.76 -27.39 -26.87
CA PHE A 478 -28.90 -26.46 -26.85
C PHE A 478 -28.94 -25.63 -25.56
N GLN A 479 -28.64 -26.28 -24.44
CA GLN A 479 -28.49 -25.63 -23.14
C GLN A 479 -27.31 -24.63 -23.19
N ALA A 480 -26.18 -25.01 -23.78
CA ALA A 480 -25.03 -24.12 -23.93
C ALA A 480 -25.39 -22.85 -24.74
N ARG A 481 -26.06 -23.01 -25.89
CA ARG A 481 -26.54 -21.88 -26.70
C ARG A 481 -27.51 -20.98 -25.93
N ARG A 482 -28.41 -21.56 -25.13
CA ARG A 482 -29.33 -20.81 -24.27
C ARG A 482 -28.59 -19.98 -23.23
N PHE A 483 -27.63 -20.58 -22.52
CA PHE A 483 -26.87 -19.88 -21.47
C PHE A 483 -25.95 -18.81 -22.04
N LEU A 484 -25.33 -19.03 -23.20
CA LEU A 484 -24.55 -18.01 -23.90
C LEU A 484 -25.38 -16.76 -24.21
N ARG A 485 -26.62 -16.95 -24.68
CA ARG A 485 -27.55 -15.82 -24.90
C ARG A 485 -27.89 -15.09 -23.60
N LEU A 486 -28.14 -15.81 -22.51
CA LEU A 486 -28.53 -15.21 -21.23
C LEU A 486 -27.39 -14.38 -20.63
N ILE A 487 -26.16 -14.90 -20.62
CA ILE A 487 -25.01 -14.16 -20.11
C ILE A 487 -24.67 -12.95 -20.99
N GLU A 488 -24.80 -13.07 -22.32
CA GLU A 488 -24.63 -11.91 -23.20
C GLU A 488 -25.62 -10.79 -22.87
N MET A 489 -26.89 -11.12 -22.64
CA MET A 489 -27.90 -10.14 -22.22
C MET A 489 -27.50 -9.46 -20.90
N LYS A 490 -27.05 -10.24 -19.91
CA LYS A 490 -26.64 -9.71 -18.61
C LYS A 490 -25.37 -8.84 -18.70
N LEU A 491 -24.41 -9.20 -19.55
CA LEU A 491 -23.21 -8.39 -19.81
C LEU A 491 -23.55 -7.06 -20.48
N ARG A 492 -24.53 -7.04 -21.39
CA ARG A 492 -24.98 -5.79 -22.04
C ARG A 492 -25.59 -4.78 -21.06
N GLU A 493 -26.24 -5.24 -19.99
CA GLU A 493 -26.72 -4.37 -18.91
C GLU A 493 -25.55 -3.62 -18.23
N LEU A 494 -24.38 -4.25 -18.16
CA LEU A 494 -23.14 -3.66 -17.67
C LEU A 494 -22.33 -2.92 -18.75
N LYS A 495 -22.93 -2.68 -19.93
CA LYS A 495 -22.26 -2.07 -21.10
C LYS A 495 -21.03 -2.84 -21.59
N LEU A 496 -20.98 -4.14 -21.34
CA LEU A 496 -19.91 -5.02 -21.81
C LEU A 496 -20.35 -5.80 -23.05
N SER A 497 -19.36 -6.18 -23.87
CA SER A 497 -19.57 -6.95 -25.10
C SER A 497 -18.69 -8.20 -25.10
N LEU A 498 -19.23 -9.29 -25.63
CA LEU A 498 -18.48 -10.53 -25.83
C LEU A 498 -17.46 -10.36 -26.96
N ASN A 499 -16.31 -11.00 -26.80
CA ASN A 499 -15.37 -11.20 -27.88
C ASN A 499 -15.78 -12.41 -28.71
N SER A 500 -16.54 -12.18 -29.79
CA SER A 500 -17.11 -13.23 -30.63
C SER A 500 -16.07 -14.17 -31.26
N GLN A 501 -14.85 -13.70 -31.51
CA GLN A 501 -13.78 -14.51 -32.09
C GLN A 501 -13.18 -15.51 -31.10
N LYS A 502 -13.21 -15.18 -29.80
CA LYS A 502 -12.64 -16.02 -28.74
C LYS A 502 -13.67 -16.80 -27.94
N THR A 503 -14.93 -16.38 -28.01
CA THR A 503 -16.04 -17.04 -27.32
C THR A 503 -16.46 -18.30 -28.09
N ARG A 504 -16.46 -19.46 -27.42
CA ARG A 504 -16.66 -20.77 -28.08
C ARG A 504 -17.52 -21.70 -27.24
N ILE A 505 -18.33 -22.53 -27.91
CA ILE A 505 -19.01 -23.70 -27.31
C ILE A 505 -18.24 -24.94 -27.74
N ILE A 506 -17.77 -25.72 -26.78
CA ILE A 506 -16.86 -26.84 -27.00
C ILE A 506 -17.51 -28.13 -26.50
N ASN A 507 -17.50 -29.16 -27.33
CA ASN A 507 -17.92 -30.51 -26.96
C ASN A 507 -16.77 -31.22 -26.22
N LEU A 508 -16.99 -31.56 -24.95
CA LEU A 508 -16.01 -32.23 -24.08
C LEU A 508 -15.95 -33.76 -24.29
N LYS A 509 -16.87 -34.32 -25.07
CA LYS A 509 -16.94 -35.74 -25.43
C LYS A 509 -17.11 -35.90 -26.95
N PRO A 510 -16.17 -35.36 -27.76
CA PRO A 510 -16.24 -35.51 -29.21
C PRO A 510 -16.08 -36.99 -29.58
N LEU A 511 -16.62 -37.39 -30.74
CA LEU A 511 -16.48 -38.76 -31.25
C LEU A 511 -15.11 -38.97 -31.93
N GLU A 512 -14.61 -37.94 -32.61
CA GLU A 512 -13.36 -37.95 -33.36
C GLU A 512 -12.13 -38.04 -32.47
N LYS A 513 -11.14 -38.84 -32.87
CA LYS A 513 -9.93 -39.10 -32.08
C LYS A 513 -9.08 -37.85 -31.87
N VAL A 514 -8.87 -37.05 -32.92
CA VAL A 514 -8.07 -35.81 -32.86
C VAL A 514 -8.68 -34.83 -31.85
N GLN A 515 -9.98 -34.59 -31.94
CA GLN A 515 -10.70 -33.73 -30.99
C GLN A 515 -10.67 -34.30 -29.56
N LYS A 516 -10.72 -35.63 -29.37
CA LYS A 516 -10.56 -36.24 -28.04
C LYS A 516 -9.18 -35.93 -27.44
N GLU A 517 -8.13 -36.01 -28.25
CA GLU A 517 -6.75 -35.70 -27.83
C GLU A 517 -6.60 -34.21 -27.49
N GLU A 518 -7.18 -33.31 -28.29
CA GLU A 518 -7.24 -31.86 -28.02
C GLU A 518 -7.93 -31.57 -26.68
N ILE A 519 -9.14 -32.11 -26.47
CA ILE A 519 -9.87 -31.93 -25.20
C ILE A 519 -9.09 -32.52 -24.03
N GLN A 520 -8.43 -33.66 -24.22
CA GLN A 520 -7.63 -34.26 -23.18
C GLN A 520 -6.45 -33.37 -22.81
N ASN A 521 -5.77 -32.79 -23.80
CA ASN A 521 -4.65 -31.88 -23.60
C ASN A 521 -5.08 -30.54 -22.96
N GLU A 522 -6.18 -29.95 -23.42
CA GLU A 522 -6.62 -28.63 -22.99
C GLU A 522 -7.39 -28.64 -21.67
N TYR A 523 -8.18 -29.70 -21.36
CA TYR A 523 -9.07 -29.73 -20.19
C TYR A 523 -8.78 -30.83 -19.17
N ARG A 524 -8.01 -31.87 -19.52
CA ARG A 524 -7.79 -33.04 -18.63
C ARG A 524 -6.33 -33.24 -18.22
N ASN A 525 -5.38 -32.75 -19.02
CA ASN A 525 -3.93 -32.85 -18.83
C ASN A 525 -3.28 -31.49 -18.48
N PHE A 526 -3.76 -30.84 -17.42
CA PHE A 526 -3.16 -29.57 -16.96
C PHE A 526 -1.81 -29.72 -16.25
N PHE A 527 -1.48 -30.93 -15.78
CA PHE A 527 -0.23 -31.18 -15.07
C PHE A 527 0.91 -31.37 -16.08
N ASN A 528 1.57 -30.27 -16.42
CA ASN A 528 2.89 -30.36 -17.04
C ASN A 528 3.89 -30.71 -15.94
N LEU A 529 4.26 -31.99 -15.85
CA LEU A 529 5.12 -32.51 -14.78
C LEU A 529 6.50 -31.83 -14.78
N LYS A 530 7.05 -31.51 -15.96
CA LYS A 530 8.29 -30.73 -16.10
C LYS A 530 8.10 -29.33 -15.49
N ARG A 531 7.00 -28.64 -15.84
CA ARG A 531 6.67 -27.27 -15.37
C ARG A 531 6.42 -27.22 -13.86
N SER A 532 5.66 -28.18 -13.33
CA SER A 532 5.39 -28.29 -11.89
C SER A 532 6.65 -28.65 -11.12
N LYS A 533 7.49 -29.55 -11.64
CA LYS A 533 8.81 -29.87 -11.06
C LYS A 533 9.69 -28.62 -11.02
N LEU A 534 9.80 -27.87 -12.12
CA LEU A 534 10.53 -26.60 -12.18
C LEU A 534 10.04 -25.58 -11.16
N SER A 535 8.72 -25.36 -11.08
CA SER A 535 8.13 -24.47 -10.08
C SER A 535 8.48 -24.91 -8.65
N ALA A 536 8.28 -26.17 -8.32
CA ALA A 536 8.52 -26.71 -6.99
C ALA A 536 10.00 -26.61 -6.59
N LEU A 537 10.91 -27.01 -7.48
CA LEU A 537 12.35 -26.92 -7.24
C LEU A 537 12.81 -25.45 -7.08
N SER A 538 12.29 -24.53 -7.89
CA SER A 538 12.67 -23.11 -7.83
C SER A 538 12.24 -22.41 -6.53
N LEU A 539 11.14 -22.87 -5.93
CA LEU A 539 10.59 -22.33 -4.68
C LEU A 539 11.23 -22.94 -3.43
N SER A 540 12.02 -24.01 -3.57
CA SER A 540 12.62 -24.70 -2.43
C SER A 540 13.65 -23.83 -1.69
N ASP A 541 13.73 -24.01 -0.37
CA ASP A 541 14.76 -23.42 0.48
C ASP A 541 16.13 -24.07 0.31
N SER A 542 16.19 -25.29 -0.24
CA SER A 542 17.44 -25.99 -0.55
C SER A 542 18.12 -25.39 -1.78
N ILE A 543 19.38 -24.98 -1.61
CA ILE A 543 20.22 -24.49 -2.71
C ILE A 543 20.42 -25.54 -3.82
N ILE A 544 20.45 -26.83 -3.47
CA ILE A 544 20.64 -27.94 -4.43
C ILE A 544 19.45 -28.00 -5.39
N TYR A 545 18.22 -27.93 -4.87
CA TYR A 545 17.02 -27.97 -5.69
C TYR A 545 16.85 -26.69 -6.53
N ARG A 546 17.22 -25.52 -5.98
CA ARG A 546 17.24 -24.29 -6.77
C ARG A 546 18.26 -24.35 -7.90
N ASN A 547 19.45 -24.92 -7.67
CA ASN A 547 20.44 -25.17 -8.71
C ASN A 547 19.90 -26.12 -9.78
N GLU A 548 19.24 -27.23 -9.40
CA GLU A 548 18.60 -28.13 -10.37
C GLU A 548 17.54 -27.39 -11.20
N ALA A 549 16.69 -26.58 -10.58
CA ALA A 549 15.71 -25.75 -11.29
C ALA A 549 16.37 -24.80 -12.30
N PHE A 550 17.49 -24.19 -11.91
CA PHE A 550 18.27 -23.30 -12.77
C PHE A 550 18.91 -24.05 -13.95
N HIS A 551 19.52 -25.21 -13.71
CA HIS A 551 20.03 -26.10 -14.76
C HIS A 551 18.93 -26.47 -15.77
N LEU A 552 17.76 -26.88 -15.29
CA LEU A 552 16.63 -27.26 -16.12
C LEU A 552 16.08 -26.06 -16.92
N ALA A 553 15.99 -24.89 -16.31
CA ALA A 553 15.55 -23.67 -16.98
C ALA A 553 16.51 -23.26 -18.11
N ILE A 554 17.83 -23.36 -17.91
CA ILE A 554 18.82 -23.10 -18.97
C ILE A 554 18.60 -24.03 -20.16
N ASN A 555 18.47 -25.33 -19.89
CA ASN A 555 18.29 -26.30 -20.97
C ASN A 555 16.99 -26.05 -21.73
N LEU A 556 15.90 -25.69 -21.04
CA LEU A 556 14.63 -25.34 -21.68
C LEU A 556 14.74 -24.11 -22.57
N VAL A 557 15.43 -23.05 -22.13
CA VAL A 557 15.63 -21.86 -22.96
C VAL A 557 16.41 -22.23 -24.22
N ILE A 558 17.46 -23.03 -24.10
CA ILE A 558 18.26 -23.48 -25.25
C ILE A 558 17.45 -24.37 -26.20
N GLU A 559 16.72 -25.36 -25.67
CA GLU A 559 15.83 -26.25 -26.43
C GLU A 559 14.82 -25.41 -27.23
N TYR A 560 14.20 -24.42 -26.58
CA TYR A 560 13.24 -23.54 -27.24
C TYR A 560 13.85 -22.71 -28.37
N LEU A 561 15.06 -22.21 -28.14
CA LEU A 561 15.80 -21.42 -29.13
C LEU A 561 16.29 -22.26 -30.32
N GLU A 562 16.48 -23.57 -30.13
CA GLU A 562 16.91 -24.52 -31.16
C GLU A 562 15.72 -25.11 -31.97
N GLU A 563 14.60 -25.42 -31.30
CA GLU A 563 13.38 -25.99 -31.89
C GLU A 563 12.61 -25.00 -32.79
N ASP A 564 12.74 -23.70 -32.56
CA ASP A 564 12.09 -22.64 -33.39
C ASP A 564 12.63 -22.56 -34.84
N SER A 565 13.53 -23.47 -35.24
CA SER A 565 13.83 -23.77 -36.65
C SER A 565 12.72 -24.56 -37.36
N ILE A 566 11.73 -25.10 -36.64
CA ILE A 566 10.69 -26.02 -37.18
C ILE A 566 9.24 -25.48 -37.02
N GLY A 567 9.01 -24.39 -36.29
CA GLY A 567 7.75 -23.62 -36.40
C GLY A 567 6.49 -24.21 -35.74
N GLU A 568 6.61 -25.08 -34.74
CA GLU A 568 5.45 -25.53 -33.93
C GLU A 568 5.34 -24.75 -32.61
N GLY A 569 4.73 -23.56 -32.69
CA GLY A 569 4.52 -22.68 -31.55
C GLY A 569 3.40 -23.15 -30.61
N ASN A 570 3.73 -23.49 -29.36
CA ASN A 570 2.77 -23.54 -28.25
C ASN A 570 3.34 -23.41 -26.82
N ASN A 571 4.61 -23.02 -26.66
CA ASN A 571 5.33 -23.11 -25.38
C ASN A 571 5.89 -21.77 -24.87
N GLU A 572 5.40 -20.61 -25.36
CA GLU A 572 5.85 -19.27 -24.91
C GLU A 572 5.73 -19.09 -23.38
N ARG A 573 4.68 -19.62 -22.76
CA ARG A 573 4.51 -19.61 -21.29
C ARG A 573 5.61 -20.39 -20.58
N THR A 574 6.10 -21.46 -21.18
CA THR A 574 7.19 -22.29 -20.68
C THR A 574 8.50 -21.53 -20.77
N LEU A 575 8.76 -20.86 -21.90
CA LEU A 575 9.91 -19.96 -22.07
C LEU A 575 9.91 -18.83 -21.03
N LEU A 576 8.77 -18.13 -20.86
CA LEU A 576 8.62 -17.05 -19.90
C LEU A 576 8.92 -17.52 -18.46
N GLN A 577 8.43 -18.71 -18.10
CA GLN A 577 8.71 -19.30 -16.80
C GLN A 577 10.18 -19.66 -16.63
N ALA A 578 10.80 -20.25 -17.66
CA ALA A 578 12.22 -20.59 -17.61
C ALA A 578 13.08 -19.34 -17.40
N LEU A 579 12.85 -18.28 -18.19
CA LEU A 579 13.51 -16.97 -18.01
C LEU A 579 13.29 -16.40 -16.60
N THR A 580 12.07 -16.52 -16.05
CA THR A 580 11.75 -16.08 -14.69
C THR A 580 12.52 -16.89 -13.63
N ILE A 581 12.68 -18.20 -13.82
CA ILE A 581 13.45 -19.06 -12.92
C ILE A 581 14.94 -18.70 -12.98
N LEU A 582 15.48 -18.42 -14.16
CA LEU A 582 16.87 -17.95 -14.30
C LEU A 582 17.08 -16.64 -13.54
N LYS A 583 16.18 -15.67 -13.74
CA LYS A 583 16.17 -14.41 -12.97
C LYS A 583 16.18 -14.68 -11.46
N LYS A 584 15.21 -15.44 -10.95
CA LYS A 584 15.08 -15.73 -9.51
C LYS A 584 16.27 -16.49 -8.95
N GLY A 585 16.83 -17.42 -9.72
CA GLY A 585 17.99 -18.20 -9.31
C GLY A 585 19.22 -17.33 -9.08
N LYS A 586 19.53 -16.43 -10.03
CA LYS A 586 20.66 -15.50 -9.90
C LYS A 586 20.46 -14.54 -8.72
N VAL A 587 19.27 -13.97 -8.55
CA VAL A 587 18.93 -13.13 -7.38
C VAL A 587 19.08 -13.89 -6.06
N ARG A 588 18.80 -15.19 -6.03
CA ARG A 588 18.96 -16.06 -4.85
C ARG A 588 20.40 -16.62 -4.70
N GLY A 589 21.39 -15.98 -5.31
CA GLY A 589 22.81 -16.30 -5.14
C GLY A 589 23.34 -17.51 -5.91
N ILE A 590 22.62 -18.01 -6.92
CA ILE A 590 23.15 -19.11 -7.76
C ILE A 590 24.33 -18.59 -8.60
N SER A 591 25.49 -19.25 -8.47
CA SER A 591 26.67 -18.93 -9.28
C SER A 591 26.47 -19.30 -10.75
N ILE A 592 26.75 -18.33 -11.62
CA ILE A 592 26.68 -18.44 -13.08
C ILE A 592 27.93 -19.13 -13.66
N GLU A 593 29.03 -19.24 -12.90
CA GLU A 593 30.31 -19.71 -13.42
C GLU A 593 30.24 -21.12 -14.02
N ASN A 594 29.51 -22.02 -13.35
CA ASN A 594 29.28 -23.40 -13.81
C ASN A 594 28.49 -23.50 -15.13
N TYR A 595 27.94 -22.39 -15.61
CA TYR A 595 27.06 -22.30 -16.77
C TYR A 595 27.54 -21.32 -17.82
N LYS A 596 28.74 -20.75 -17.66
CA LYS A 596 29.25 -19.66 -18.49
C LYS A 596 29.06 -19.90 -19.99
N GLY A 597 29.40 -21.10 -20.48
CA GLY A 597 29.23 -21.45 -21.90
C GLY A 597 27.76 -21.49 -22.36
N LYS A 598 26.86 -22.05 -21.54
CA LYS A 598 25.42 -22.09 -21.85
C LYS A 598 24.77 -20.71 -21.78
N ILE A 599 25.18 -19.88 -20.82
CA ILE A 599 24.69 -18.51 -20.68
C ILE A 599 25.19 -17.63 -21.82
N SER A 600 26.45 -17.76 -22.26
CA SER A 600 26.95 -17.07 -23.46
C SER A 600 26.10 -17.40 -24.68
N LYS A 601 25.79 -18.69 -24.89
CA LYS A 601 24.92 -19.14 -25.99
C LYS A 601 23.51 -18.55 -25.91
N ILE A 602 22.93 -18.48 -24.71
CA ILE A 602 21.61 -17.83 -24.53
C ILE A 602 21.71 -16.35 -24.87
N LEU A 603 22.70 -15.64 -24.31
CA LEU A 603 22.91 -14.21 -24.49
C LEU A 603 23.08 -13.80 -25.96
N GLU A 604 23.82 -14.59 -26.76
CA GLU A 604 23.98 -14.38 -28.21
C GLU A 604 22.68 -14.49 -29.00
N LEU A 605 21.67 -15.19 -28.47
CA LEU A 605 20.38 -15.40 -29.14
C LEU A 605 19.28 -14.43 -28.68
N LEU A 606 19.48 -13.71 -27.57
CA LEU A 606 18.50 -12.76 -27.03
C LEU A 606 18.20 -11.58 -27.99
N PRO A 607 19.18 -10.99 -28.71
CA PRO A 607 18.89 -9.90 -29.65
C PRO A 607 17.88 -10.29 -30.74
N LYS A 608 17.96 -11.53 -31.25
CA LYS A 608 17.00 -12.08 -32.20
C LYS A 608 15.58 -12.12 -31.60
N LEU A 609 15.45 -12.59 -30.36
CA LEU A 609 14.16 -12.60 -29.65
C LEU A 609 13.60 -11.19 -29.43
N LEU A 610 14.45 -10.19 -29.14
CA LEU A 610 14.01 -8.80 -29.00
C LEU A 610 13.45 -8.23 -30.32
N LYS A 611 14.04 -8.63 -31.46
CA LYS A 611 13.59 -8.24 -32.80
C LYS A 611 12.28 -8.94 -33.20
N GLU A 612 12.17 -10.26 -32.98
CA GLU A 612 11.03 -11.07 -33.45
C GLU A 612 9.84 -11.13 -32.46
N ARG A 613 10.12 -11.02 -31.15
CA ARG A 613 9.14 -11.19 -30.07
C ARG A 613 9.25 -10.04 -29.05
N PRO A 614 8.93 -8.80 -29.45
CA PRO A 614 9.14 -7.61 -28.63
C PRO A 614 8.42 -7.67 -27.27
N TRP A 615 7.30 -8.39 -27.15
CA TRP A 615 6.57 -8.55 -25.87
C TRP A 615 7.37 -9.30 -24.77
N LEU A 616 8.50 -9.93 -25.09
CA LEU A 616 9.41 -10.57 -24.12
C LEU A 616 10.48 -9.62 -23.56
N THR A 617 10.47 -8.34 -23.95
CA THR A 617 11.54 -7.37 -23.64
C THR A 617 11.85 -7.29 -22.15
N THR A 618 10.85 -7.20 -21.26
CA THR A 618 11.10 -7.05 -19.82
C THR A 618 11.83 -8.23 -19.22
N GLN A 619 11.46 -9.46 -19.58
CA GLN A 619 12.13 -10.66 -19.07
C GLN A 619 13.57 -10.78 -19.58
N ILE A 620 13.79 -10.43 -20.84
CA ILE A 620 15.12 -10.44 -21.48
C ILE A 620 16.02 -9.36 -20.87
N VAL A 621 15.54 -8.12 -20.80
CA VAL A 621 16.26 -6.98 -20.23
C VAL A 621 16.66 -7.27 -18.78
N TYR A 622 15.73 -7.72 -17.96
CA TYR A 622 16.03 -8.01 -16.55
C TYR A 622 17.06 -9.13 -16.39
N LEU A 623 17.02 -10.16 -17.24
CA LEU A 623 18.00 -11.24 -17.24
C LEU A 623 19.40 -10.72 -17.57
N ILE A 624 19.55 -9.86 -18.58
CA ILE A 624 20.86 -9.26 -18.94
C ILE A 624 21.32 -8.30 -17.84
N ALA A 625 20.39 -7.57 -17.23
CA ALA A 625 20.72 -6.52 -16.28
C ALA A 625 21.30 -7.04 -14.95
N ILE A 626 20.94 -8.25 -14.52
CA ILE A 626 21.49 -8.92 -13.32
C ILE A 626 22.78 -9.72 -13.56
N ILE A 627 23.26 -9.76 -14.81
CA ILE A 627 24.50 -10.44 -15.19
C ILE A 627 25.60 -9.39 -15.29
N ASP A 628 26.73 -9.58 -14.59
CA ASP A 628 27.86 -8.65 -14.69
C ASP A 628 28.30 -8.45 -16.15
N ASN A 629 28.58 -7.20 -16.53
CA ASN A 629 28.96 -6.84 -17.91
C ASN A 629 30.14 -7.68 -18.46
N LYS A 630 31.07 -8.11 -17.60
CA LYS A 630 32.20 -8.99 -17.97
C LYS A 630 31.79 -10.33 -18.59
N TYR A 631 30.54 -10.78 -18.36
CA TYR A 631 29.98 -12.01 -18.91
C TYR A 631 29.05 -11.76 -20.11
N VAL A 632 28.79 -10.50 -20.47
CA VAL A 632 27.93 -10.15 -21.61
C VAL A 632 28.81 -9.95 -22.84
N PRO A 633 28.64 -10.75 -23.91
CA PRO A 633 29.36 -10.57 -25.17
C PRO A 633 29.20 -9.17 -25.77
N SER A 634 30.30 -8.56 -26.23
CA SER A 634 30.32 -7.17 -26.70
C SER A 634 29.46 -6.91 -27.95
N ASN A 635 29.25 -7.92 -28.79
CA ASN A 635 28.40 -7.84 -29.98
C ASN A 635 26.92 -7.59 -29.62
N ILE A 636 26.47 -8.01 -28.44
CA ILE A 636 25.09 -7.81 -27.98
C ILE A 636 24.79 -6.31 -27.85
N TRP A 637 25.75 -5.52 -27.39
CA TRP A 637 25.59 -4.07 -27.26
C TRP A 637 25.46 -3.37 -28.61
N ASN A 638 26.13 -3.88 -29.64
CA ASN A 638 25.97 -3.39 -31.01
C ASN A 638 24.56 -3.70 -31.53
N GLU A 639 24.07 -4.93 -31.34
CA GLU A 639 22.72 -5.28 -31.75
C GLU A 639 21.63 -4.51 -31.00
N ILE A 640 21.80 -4.28 -29.70
CA ILE A 640 20.88 -3.44 -28.91
C ILE A 640 20.93 -1.99 -29.42
N THR A 641 22.12 -1.48 -29.75
CA THR A 641 22.29 -0.14 -30.34
C THR A 641 21.52 -0.03 -31.65
N GLU A 642 21.63 -1.00 -32.55
CA GLU A 642 20.86 -1.06 -33.81
C GLU A 642 19.35 -1.05 -33.53
N ILE A 643 18.87 -1.87 -32.58
CA ILE A 643 17.45 -1.94 -32.23
C ILE A 643 16.91 -0.56 -31.79
N VAL A 644 17.64 0.16 -30.92
CA VAL A 644 17.13 1.44 -30.38
C VAL A 644 17.36 2.66 -31.29
N THR A 645 18.23 2.55 -32.30
CA THR A 645 18.58 3.68 -33.18
C THR A 645 17.96 3.57 -34.57
N GLU A 646 17.79 2.36 -35.10
CA GLU A 646 17.31 2.14 -36.46
C GLU A 646 15.78 2.01 -36.53
N LYS A 647 15.17 2.83 -37.39
CA LYS A 647 13.70 2.86 -37.57
C LYS A 647 13.13 1.54 -38.14
N MET A 648 13.94 0.68 -38.75
CA MET A 648 13.47 -0.53 -39.42
C MET A 648 12.97 -1.61 -38.47
N TYR A 649 13.40 -1.63 -37.21
CA TYR A 649 13.05 -2.68 -36.24
C TYR A 649 11.66 -2.50 -35.60
N ASN A 650 10.84 -1.53 -36.06
CA ASN A 650 9.47 -1.26 -35.61
C ASN A 650 9.34 -1.29 -34.06
N THR A 651 10.27 -0.61 -33.38
CA THR A 651 10.38 -0.67 -31.92
C THR A 651 9.31 0.16 -31.23
N TYR A 652 8.64 -0.46 -30.26
CA TYR A 652 7.63 0.21 -29.44
C TYR A 652 8.31 1.13 -28.41
N PRO A 653 7.73 2.30 -28.08
CA PRO A 653 8.29 3.18 -27.03
C PRO A 653 8.53 2.47 -25.70
N TRP A 654 7.64 1.53 -25.35
CA TRP A 654 7.80 0.64 -24.19
C TRP A 654 9.06 -0.22 -24.28
N GLN A 655 9.34 -0.82 -25.43
CA GLN A 655 10.53 -1.64 -25.64
C GLN A 655 11.79 -0.77 -25.53
N CYS A 656 11.81 0.38 -26.21
CA CYS A 656 12.92 1.32 -26.15
C CYS A 656 13.21 1.79 -24.72
N TYR A 657 12.19 2.10 -23.92
CA TYR A 657 12.34 2.49 -22.52
C TYR A 657 13.21 1.48 -21.73
N HIS A 658 12.85 0.19 -21.78
CA HIS A 658 13.57 -0.86 -21.07
C HIS A 658 14.99 -1.07 -21.60
N LEU A 659 15.19 -0.97 -22.93
CA LEU A 659 16.52 -1.10 -23.53
C LEU A 659 17.45 0.07 -23.17
N TRP A 660 16.95 1.31 -23.13
CA TRP A 660 17.74 2.46 -22.68
C TRP A 660 18.14 2.36 -21.21
N LEU A 661 17.24 1.90 -20.34
CA LEU A 661 17.59 1.61 -18.94
C LEU A 661 18.63 0.50 -18.83
N LEU A 662 18.57 -0.54 -19.68
CA LEU A 662 19.60 -1.58 -19.72
C LEU A 662 20.98 -1.02 -20.10
N LEU A 663 21.04 -0.18 -21.15
CA LEU A 663 22.27 0.49 -21.57
C LEU A 663 22.83 1.39 -20.46
N ALA A 664 21.94 2.10 -19.76
CA ALA A 664 22.30 2.98 -18.65
C ALA A 664 22.85 2.19 -17.46
N LYS A 665 22.25 1.04 -17.13
CA LYS A 665 22.69 0.15 -16.04
C LYS A 665 24.11 -0.37 -16.28
N HIS A 666 24.40 -0.77 -17.51
CA HIS A 666 25.71 -1.29 -17.91
C HIS A 666 26.72 -0.21 -18.31
N LYS A 667 26.33 1.08 -18.24
CA LYS A 667 27.13 2.25 -18.62
C LYS A 667 27.74 2.13 -20.03
N ILE A 668 26.94 1.62 -20.96
CA ILE A 668 27.38 1.41 -22.35
C ILE A 668 27.41 2.75 -23.08
N SER A 669 28.59 3.16 -23.53
CA SER A 669 28.78 4.44 -24.23
C SER A 669 29.40 4.21 -25.61
N ASN A 670 28.78 4.79 -26.64
CA ASN A 670 29.35 4.90 -27.98
C ASN A 670 28.85 6.17 -28.67
N THR A 671 29.55 6.62 -29.71
CA THR A 671 29.25 7.87 -30.43
C THR A 671 27.89 7.85 -31.13
N VAL A 672 27.42 6.67 -31.55
CA VAL A 672 26.12 6.52 -32.23
C VAL A 672 24.98 6.81 -31.27
N LEU A 673 25.02 6.24 -30.06
CA LEU A 673 24.04 6.44 -29.00
C LEU A 673 24.02 7.91 -28.55
N SER A 674 25.18 8.50 -28.24
CA SER A 674 25.25 9.90 -27.79
C SER A 674 24.72 10.88 -28.84
N ASN A 675 25.05 10.67 -30.12
CA ASN A 675 24.53 11.51 -31.21
C ASN A 675 23.01 11.33 -31.38
N TYR A 676 22.53 10.09 -31.29
CA TYR A 676 21.10 9.79 -31.39
C TYR A 676 20.32 10.46 -30.25
N VAL A 677 20.77 10.32 -29.01
CA VAL A 677 20.12 10.93 -27.85
C VAL A 677 20.12 12.46 -27.94
N SER A 678 21.23 13.07 -28.35
CA SER A 678 21.30 14.53 -28.54
C SER A 678 20.26 15.01 -29.56
N ASN A 679 20.18 14.34 -30.72
CA ASN A 679 19.20 14.67 -31.76
C ASN A 679 17.75 14.50 -31.31
N VAL A 680 17.44 13.44 -30.56
CA VAL A 680 16.07 13.16 -30.07
C VAL A 680 15.68 14.14 -28.96
N LEU A 681 16.58 14.46 -28.04
CA LEU A 681 16.29 15.38 -26.95
C LEU A 681 16.11 16.82 -27.46
N ASP A 682 16.72 17.20 -28.58
CA ASP A 682 16.52 18.52 -29.20
C ASP A 682 15.22 18.62 -30.02
N SER A 683 14.67 17.49 -30.49
CA SER A 683 13.50 17.50 -31.38
C SER A 683 12.15 17.72 -30.68
N ASN A 684 12.11 17.74 -29.33
CA ASN A 684 10.89 17.89 -28.52
C ASN A 684 9.74 16.94 -28.95
N ASP A 685 10.05 15.77 -29.51
CA ASP A 685 9.04 14.84 -30.03
C ASP A 685 8.19 14.22 -28.90
N VAL A 686 6.97 14.74 -28.76
CA VAL A 686 5.97 14.35 -27.77
C VAL A 686 5.55 12.88 -27.88
N ILE A 687 5.76 12.23 -29.04
CA ILE A 687 5.33 10.84 -29.27
C ILE A 687 6.23 9.83 -28.52
N SER A 688 7.43 10.23 -28.10
CA SER A 688 8.44 9.35 -27.51
C SER A 688 8.68 9.55 -26.00
N ARG A 689 7.69 10.04 -25.24
CA ARG A 689 7.86 10.42 -23.81
C ARG A 689 8.58 9.38 -22.94
N PRO A 690 8.22 8.07 -22.97
CA PRO A 690 8.94 7.07 -22.20
C PRO A 690 10.39 6.93 -22.63
N VAL A 691 10.65 6.96 -23.95
CA VAL A 691 12.00 6.85 -24.50
C VAL A 691 12.87 8.01 -24.03
N VAL A 692 12.35 9.24 -24.13
CA VAL A 692 13.02 10.45 -23.63
C VAL A 692 13.33 10.35 -22.13
N ALA A 693 12.38 9.84 -21.32
CA ALA A 693 12.60 9.64 -19.89
C ALA A 693 13.78 8.68 -19.62
N ALA A 694 13.82 7.54 -20.30
CA ALA A 694 14.94 6.59 -20.15
C ALA A 694 16.28 7.16 -20.67
N MET A 695 16.24 7.94 -21.76
CA MET A 695 17.43 8.61 -22.31
C MET A 695 18.03 9.65 -21.35
N MET A 696 17.21 10.37 -20.58
CA MET A 696 17.71 11.30 -19.56
C MET A 696 18.54 10.57 -18.50
N ILE A 697 18.03 9.43 -18.02
CA ILE A 697 18.73 8.59 -17.04
C ILE A 697 20.01 8.01 -17.64
N TYR A 698 19.94 7.52 -18.88
CA TYR A 698 21.10 7.04 -19.62
C TYR A 698 22.20 8.09 -19.70
N MET A 699 21.89 9.29 -20.21
CA MET A 699 22.89 10.35 -20.31
C MET A 699 23.42 10.76 -18.94
N GLY A 700 22.55 10.84 -17.94
CA GLY A 700 22.94 11.12 -16.56
C GLY A 700 23.84 10.06 -15.93
N SER A 701 23.82 8.81 -16.42
CA SER A 701 24.68 7.72 -15.94
C SER A 701 26.03 7.64 -16.67
N ILE A 702 26.13 8.19 -17.88
CA ILE A 702 27.36 8.17 -18.69
C ILE A 702 28.12 9.52 -18.71
N ASP A 703 27.45 10.65 -18.52
CA ASP A 703 28.05 11.99 -18.54
C ASP A 703 27.42 12.89 -17.46
N GLU A 704 28.19 13.16 -16.40
CA GLU A 704 27.82 14.04 -15.30
C GLU A 704 27.47 15.47 -15.75
N ASN A 705 28.12 15.96 -16.83
CA ASN A 705 27.83 17.31 -17.33
C ASN A 705 26.42 17.41 -17.94
N TYR A 706 25.90 16.28 -18.43
CA TYR A 706 24.58 16.23 -19.03
C TYR A 706 23.47 16.51 -18.02
N LYS A 707 23.69 16.24 -16.73
CA LYS A 707 22.70 16.53 -15.69
C LYS A 707 22.34 18.03 -15.63
N ARG A 708 23.27 18.93 -15.98
CA ARG A 708 22.97 20.38 -16.11
C ARG A 708 22.02 20.69 -17.26
N ILE A 709 22.09 19.95 -18.36
CA ILE A 709 21.16 20.10 -19.49
C ILE A 709 19.76 19.65 -19.06
N VAL A 710 19.66 18.52 -18.35
CA VAL A 710 18.39 18.06 -17.77
C VAL A 710 17.83 19.07 -16.78
N LEU A 711 18.68 19.70 -15.95
CA LEU A 711 18.26 20.73 -15.00
C LEU A 711 17.64 21.95 -15.71
N ASN A 712 18.29 22.44 -16.77
CA ASN A 712 17.77 23.55 -17.56
C ASN A 712 16.43 23.17 -18.20
N LYS A 713 16.34 21.98 -18.83
CA LYS A 713 15.09 21.49 -19.41
C LYS A 713 13.96 21.34 -18.37
N TYR A 714 14.30 20.92 -17.15
CA TYR A 714 13.34 20.80 -16.05
C TYR A 714 12.81 22.16 -15.58
N LYS A 715 13.67 23.17 -15.51
CA LYS A 715 13.35 24.55 -15.12
C LYS A 715 12.60 25.33 -16.19
N ASP A 716 12.91 25.08 -17.46
CA ASP A 716 12.32 25.77 -18.61
C ASP A 716 11.02 25.08 -19.10
N ASP A 717 10.44 24.18 -18.30
CA ASP A 717 9.17 23.47 -18.55
C ASP A 717 9.12 22.66 -19.86
N TYR A 718 10.28 22.19 -20.35
CA TYR A 718 10.35 21.25 -21.48
C TYR A 718 9.98 19.81 -21.11
N ILE A 719 9.84 19.52 -19.82
CA ILE A 719 9.50 18.19 -19.30
C ILE A 719 8.00 18.12 -19.02
N SER A 720 7.35 17.10 -19.58
CA SER A 720 5.89 16.96 -19.53
C SER A 720 5.44 15.64 -18.90
N GLY A 721 4.51 15.73 -17.96
CA GLY A 721 3.92 14.56 -17.31
C GLY A 721 4.76 14.00 -16.16
N SER A 722 4.09 13.30 -15.25
CA SER A 722 4.72 12.74 -14.05
C SER A 722 5.76 11.67 -14.38
N PHE A 723 5.64 11.00 -15.52
CA PHE A 723 6.57 9.97 -15.97
C PHE A 723 7.95 10.54 -16.33
N GLN A 724 8.00 11.61 -17.14
CA GLN A 724 9.27 12.26 -17.49
C GLN A 724 9.84 13.04 -16.31
N GLU A 725 8.97 13.69 -15.51
CA GLU A 725 9.39 14.39 -14.30
C GLU A 725 10.09 13.43 -13.32
N ARG A 726 9.54 12.23 -13.11
CA ARG A 726 10.17 11.20 -12.27
C ARG A 726 11.58 10.87 -12.72
N ALA A 727 11.77 10.59 -14.02
CA ALA A 727 13.10 10.26 -14.57
C ALA A 727 14.09 11.42 -14.46
N ALA A 728 13.63 12.65 -14.68
CA ALA A 728 14.45 13.85 -14.53
C ALA A 728 14.87 14.07 -13.07
N LEU A 729 13.95 13.95 -12.12
CA LEU A 729 14.27 14.08 -10.69
C LEU A 729 15.27 13.02 -10.23
N ILE A 730 15.13 11.77 -10.70
CA ILE A 730 16.14 10.72 -10.44
C ILE A 730 17.51 11.16 -10.96
N THR A 731 17.57 11.67 -12.19
CA THR A 731 18.81 12.13 -12.82
C THR A 731 19.43 13.33 -12.09
N LEU A 732 18.59 14.20 -11.53
CA LEU A 732 18.98 15.45 -10.86
C LEU A 732 19.25 15.32 -9.36
N ARG A 733 19.07 14.14 -8.78
CA ARG A 733 19.17 13.94 -7.32
C ARG A 733 20.49 14.35 -6.68
N SER A 734 21.56 14.50 -7.46
CA SER A 734 22.85 15.01 -6.97
C SER A 734 22.87 16.53 -6.72
N PHE A 735 21.95 17.29 -7.31
CA PHE A 735 21.79 18.72 -7.06
C PHE A 735 21.04 18.95 -5.74
N THR A 736 21.16 20.15 -5.17
CA THR A 736 20.38 20.51 -3.99
C THR A 736 18.90 20.64 -4.36
N THR A 737 18.01 20.35 -3.40
CA THR A 737 16.55 20.49 -3.64
C THR A 737 16.16 21.91 -4.00
N GLU A 738 16.77 22.90 -3.38
CA GLU A 738 16.53 24.32 -3.69
C GLU A 738 16.87 24.59 -5.17
N ASP A 739 18.00 24.09 -5.67
CA ASP A 739 18.37 24.29 -7.07
C ASP A 739 17.38 23.65 -8.05
N VAL A 740 16.71 22.56 -7.70
CA VAL A 740 15.84 21.80 -8.61
C VAL A 740 14.37 22.22 -8.51
N CYS A 741 13.84 22.39 -7.29
CA CYS A 741 12.40 22.46 -7.04
C CYS A 741 11.85 23.88 -6.79
N ASN A 742 12.64 24.94 -6.98
CA ASN A 742 12.26 26.35 -6.72
C ASN A 742 10.91 26.87 -7.31
N LYS A 743 10.23 26.11 -8.19
CA LYS A 743 8.96 26.49 -8.83
C LYS A 743 7.92 25.37 -8.95
N LYS A 744 8.18 24.14 -8.47
CA LYS A 744 7.32 22.96 -8.71
C LYS A 744 7.01 22.18 -7.43
N ASP A 745 5.82 21.60 -7.34
CA ASP A 745 5.30 20.77 -6.22
C ASP A 745 5.99 19.39 -6.08
N ASN A 746 7.29 19.30 -6.38
CA ASN A 746 8.06 18.05 -6.37
C ASN A 746 9.16 18.02 -5.29
N THR A 747 9.18 18.99 -4.38
CA THR A 747 10.18 19.13 -3.31
C THR A 747 10.32 17.87 -2.46
N ALA A 748 9.21 17.30 -1.99
CA ALA A 748 9.23 16.09 -1.15
C ALA A 748 9.83 14.87 -1.88
N ILE A 749 9.50 14.71 -3.18
CA ILE A 749 10.04 13.64 -4.03
C ILE A 749 11.55 13.82 -4.20
N HIS A 750 11.98 15.03 -4.55
CA HIS A 750 13.40 15.30 -4.80
C HIS A 750 14.26 15.17 -3.55
N GLU A 751 13.80 15.62 -2.38
CA GLU A 751 14.58 15.44 -1.15
C GLU A 751 14.75 13.98 -0.77
N SER A 752 13.73 13.16 -0.99
CA SER A 752 13.84 11.73 -0.75
C SER A 752 14.90 11.11 -1.67
N LEU A 753 14.94 11.54 -2.93
CA LEU A 753 15.99 11.16 -3.87
C LEU A 753 17.37 11.68 -3.46
N HIS A 754 17.47 12.93 -3.00
CA HIS A 754 18.73 13.59 -2.63
C HIS A 754 19.43 12.91 -1.45
N LYS A 755 18.69 12.29 -0.53
CA LYS A 755 19.26 11.43 0.53
C LYS A 755 20.13 10.30 -0.04
N HIS A 756 19.88 9.89 -1.28
CA HIS A 756 20.60 8.83 -1.99
C HIS A 756 21.41 9.37 -3.19
N LYS A 757 21.87 10.62 -3.12
CA LYS A 757 22.58 11.30 -4.22
C LYS A 757 23.79 10.54 -4.76
N ASP A 758 24.50 9.81 -3.90
CA ASP A 758 25.77 9.14 -4.24
C ASP A 758 25.57 7.69 -4.74
N LYS A 759 24.32 7.18 -4.80
CA LYS A 759 24.02 5.82 -5.27
C LYS A 759 23.97 5.76 -6.82
N GLU A 760 23.73 4.58 -7.38
CA GLU A 760 23.52 4.37 -8.84
C GLU A 760 22.11 4.78 -9.30
N LEU A 761 21.97 5.34 -10.51
CA LEU A 761 20.69 5.88 -11.01
C LEU A 761 19.67 4.79 -11.35
N ILE A 762 20.11 3.53 -11.40
CA ILE A 762 19.28 2.36 -11.70
C ILE A 762 19.54 1.28 -10.67
N TYR A 763 18.49 0.96 -9.93
CA TYR A 763 18.44 -0.12 -8.96
C TYR A 763 17.60 -1.27 -9.51
N ILE A 764 18.15 -2.48 -9.43
CA ILE A 764 17.48 -3.69 -9.89
C ILE A 764 17.28 -4.60 -8.70
N ASN A 765 16.01 -4.88 -8.39
CA ASN A 765 15.65 -5.68 -7.22
C ASN A 765 16.30 -7.07 -7.30
N GLY A 766 17.13 -7.41 -6.31
CA GLY A 766 17.88 -8.67 -6.24
C GLY A 766 19.38 -8.62 -6.57
N GLU A 767 19.97 -7.43 -6.72
CA GLU A 767 21.42 -7.26 -6.66
C GLU A 767 21.93 -7.48 -5.22
N CYS A 768 22.98 -8.29 -5.04
CA CYS A 768 23.65 -8.45 -3.75
C CYS A 768 24.56 -7.23 -3.50
N ASP A 769 23.96 -6.09 -3.21
CA ASP A 769 24.71 -4.94 -2.69
C ASP A 769 24.58 -4.90 -1.16
N GLU A 770 25.69 -5.12 -0.47
CA GLU A 770 25.83 -4.91 0.99
C GLU A 770 25.44 -3.47 1.40
N ASP A 771 25.51 -2.54 0.44
CA ASP A 771 25.15 -1.13 0.59
C ASP A 771 23.66 -0.82 0.39
N TYR A 772 22.86 -1.76 -0.15
CA TYR A 772 21.40 -1.67 -0.23
C TYR A 772 20.72 -2.53 0.84
N SER A 773 21.47 -3.42 1.51
CA SER A 773 21.00 -3.95 2.79
C SER A 773 20.75 -2.84 3.80
N GLU A 774 21.40 -1.68 3.79
CA GLU A 774 20.97 -0.57 4.66
C GLU A 774 19.59 0.00 4.26
N ILE A 775 19.24 0.01 2.97
CA ILE A 775 17.92 0.47 2.48
C ILE A 775 16.82 -0.56 2.79
N ILE A 776 17.13 -1.85 2.85
CA ILE A 776 16.18 -2.93 3.21
C ILE A 776 16.19 -3.20 4.73
N GLN A 777 17.34 -3.07 5.42
CA GLN A 777 17.51 -3.27 6.87
C GLN A 777 17.08 -2.06 7.69
N MET A 778 16.99 -0.84 7.13
CA MET A 778 16.38 0.30 7.82
C MET A 778 14.86 0.17 8.03
N TYR A 779 14.22 -0.84 7.40
CA TYR A 779 12.77 -1.07 7.43
C TYR A 779 12.36 -2.49 7.84
N SER A 780 13.29 -3.31 8.36
CA SER A 780 12.96 -4.55 9.05
C SER A 780 13.45 -4.51 10.50
N LEU A 781 12.71 -3.79 11.35
CA LEU A 781 12.42 -4.10 12.76
C LEU A 781 11.29 -3.19 13.24
#